data_AF-A0A4Y2K7Q2-F1
#
_entry.id   AF-A0A4Y2K7Q2-F1
#
_cell.length_a   1.000
_cell.length_b   1.000
_cell.length_c   1.000
_cell.angle_alpha   90.00
_cell.angle_beta   90.00
_cell.angle_gamma   90.00
#
_symmetry.space_group_name_H-M   'P 1'
#
loop_
_entity.id
_entity.type
_entity.pdbx_description
1 polymer ?
#
loop_
_entity_poly.entity_id
_entity_poly.type
_entity_poly.pdbx_seq_one_letter_code
_entity_poly.pdbx_strand_id
1 'polypeptide(L)'
;MLKRTDNFHEVLKKINAELGQVESKLGGPYIKLYVKDELEHRKLTKYLKIADLEYFTMTPRSERPIKVVIRGIPPETPAEYVKESLIEEYKFEIEKVAQLTQFKTKRPLPIYQITLKNNEVNKGIWNVNTLMLVKVTVRKFERKTGTIQCFNCNQWHHSAAGCGYKPRCIKCGGPHAKDQCTEKPKDVPICINYIIPIILNKRKVTTNWQTFKNYLNSNVKYALPNISNPSEIEIHIKNLTTDILNAYHNSSRPLKPNEELHLPPHIRDLKTVRNRSKKVWQRSRDPVSKNSYNIAQARFRSAITDFNQTSYSNEIEQLNIYDGSLWQRTKRLKTKRSNIPQLKNPNSNLPAHTNLEKAEILANHFETQFTSNDIRDPNTENTVINSIAKFNSNSSPNKFKNVKPSEITDYLKKIKINKTPGMDGITNKMLKNLPLKIILKLTNIYNYLFKFNYFPNCWKTARILPILKPGKDPTHAVSYRPISLLPTLSKLGEKFILNRYMKHANQIKIPIPQQFGFTAQLSTTHQLLRVIEHIHEGKANRLATAAIFLDIAKAFDKVWIQGLIHKLIAYHFPPYIIKIICSYLQDRYFTVAVKDTDSSSRKLNAGVPQGGILAPYIFVLFMNDVPQQRNITLSLYADDTAILAQGKTPEQTLTFPSKITL
;
A
#
# COMPACT_ATOMS: atom_id res chain seq x y z
N MET A 1 -31.83 -9.63 13.04
CA MET A 1 -31.08 -9.53 11.77
C MET A 1 -31.37 -10.78 10.96
N LEU A 2 -32.08 -10.66 9.85
CA LEU A 2 -32.47 -11.78 8.99
C LEU A 2 -31.50 -11.91 7.80
N LYS A 3 -31.10 -13.11 7.39
CA LYS A 3 -30.30 -13.31 6.17
C LYS A 3 -31.11 -12.93 4.93
N ARG A 4 -30.52 -12.17 4.01
CA ARG A 4 -31.17 -11.85 2.74
C ARG A 4 -31.17 -13.08 1.82
N THR A 5 -32.34 -13.42 1.29
CA THR A 5 -32.56 -14.41 0.23
C THR A 5 -33.08 -13.71 -1.03
N ASP A 6 -33.08 -14.37 -2.18
CA ASP A 6 -33.54 -13.76 -3.43
C ASP A 6 -35.03 -13.38 -3.37
N ASN A 7 -35.85 -14.17 -2.65
CA ASN A 7 -37.28 -13.93 -2.43
C ASN A 7 -37.59 -13.16 -1.14
N PHE A 8 -36.67 -12.32 -0.66
CA PHE A 8 -36.82 -11.68 0.65
C PHE A 8 -38.07 -10.78 0.77
N HIS A 9 -38.59 -10.23 -0.32
CA HIS A 9 -39.82 -9.43 -0.30
C HIS A 9 -41.04 -10.26 0.11
N GLU A 10 -41.14 -11.51 -0.33
CA GLU A 10 -42.22 -12.42 0.07
C GLU A 10 -42.08 -12.85 1.53
N VAL A 11 -40.84 -13.09 1.98
CA VAL A 11 -40.54 -13.41 3.37
C VAL A 11 -40.95 -12.25 4.29
N LEU A 12 -40.68 -11.00 3.90
CA LEU A 12 -41.11 -9.82 4.66
C LEU A 12 -42.64 -9.65 4.67
N LYS A 13 -43.32 -9.93 3.56
CA LYS A 13 -44.80 -9.93 3.51
C LYS A 13 -45.39 -10.95 4.49
N LYS A 14 -44.84 -12.17 4.54
CA LYS A 14 -45.28 -13.21 5.49
C LYS A 14 -45.03 -12.82 6.95
N ILE A 15 -43.85 -12.27 7.24
CA ILE A 15 -43.53 -11.74 8.58
C ILE A 15 -44.55 -10.67 9.00
N ASN A 16 -44.87 -9.73 8.11
CA ASN A 16 -45.81 -8.66 8.42
C ASN A 16 -47.27 -9.14 8.53
N ALA A 17 -47.66 -10.16 7.76
CA ALA A 17 -48.99 -10.76 7.84
C ALA A 17 -49.23 -11.47 9.18
N GLU A 18 -48.19 -12.07 9.77
CA GLU A 18 -48.31 -12.89 10.98
C GLU A 18 -48.00 -12.12 12.27
N LEU A 19 -47.15 -11.10 12.22
CA LEU A 19 -46.68 -10.35 13.40
C LEU A 19 -47.08 -8.87 13.41
N GLY A 20 -47.78 -8.38 12.37
CA GLY A 20 -48.11 -6.96 12.22
C GLY A 20 -46.97 -6.14 11.60
N GLN A 21 -47.02 -4.80 11.71
CA GLN A 21 -46.09 -3.90 11.01
C GLN A 21 -44.67 -3.94 11.61
N VAL A 22 -43.81 -4.83 11.09
CA VAL A 22 -42.37 -4.89 11.38
C VAL A 22 -41.62 -3.98 10.40
N GLU A 23 -40.95 -2.96 10.93
CA GLU A 23 -40.10 -2.09 10.11
C GLU A 23 -38.83 -2.82 9.67
N SER A 24 -38.44 -2.68 8.40
CA SER A 24 -37.26 -3.35 7.87
C SER A 24 -36.30 -2.38 7.16
N LYS A 25 -34.99 -2.60 7.34
CA LYS A 25 -33.92 -1.84 6.67
C LYS A 25 -32.89 -2.77 6.07
N LEU A 26 -32.60 -2.61 4.78
CA LEU A 26 -31.57 -3.38 4.09
C LEU A 26 -30.17 -3.03 4.63
N GLY A 27 -29.34 -4.04 4.87
CA GLY A 27 -28.00 -3.90 5.42
C GLY A 27 -27.05 -4.98 4.91
N GLY A 28 -26.58 -4.81 3.67
CA GLY A 28 -25.64 -5.75 3.01
C GLY A 28 -26.26 -7.15 2.86
N PRO A 29 -25.64 -8.23 3.38
CA PRO A 29 -26.18 -9.59 3.29
C PRO A 29 -27.34 -9.86 4.27
N TYR A 30 -27.77 -8.86 5.04
CA TYR A 30 -28.81 -8.99 6.05
C TYR A 30 -29.90 -7.94 5.92
N ILE A 31 -31.06 -8.24 6.48
CA ILE A 31 -32.20 -7.36 6.66
C ILE A 31 -32.33 -7.08 8.16
N LYS A 32 -32.27 -5.80 8.54
CA LYS A 32 -32.53 -5.38 9.91
C LYS A 32 -34.04 -5.32 10.09
N LEU A 33 -34.55 -5.99 11.12
CA LEU A 33 -35.96 -5.97 11.50
C LEU A 33 -36.06 -5.22 12.83
N TYR A 34 -36.95 -4.24 12.90
CA TYR A 34 -37.22 -3.43 14.09
C TYR A 34 -38.62 -3.72 14.59
N VAL A 35 -38.74 -3.88 15.90
CA VAL A 35 -39.97 -4.19 16.64
C VAL A 35 -40.06 -3.21 17.81
N LYS A 36 -41.29 -2.94 18.29
CA LYS A 36 -41.53 -1.85 19.25
C LYS A 36 -41.12 -2.22 20.66
N ASP A 37 -41.36 -3.46 21.06
CA ASP A 37 -41.13 -3.93 22.43
C ASP A 37 -40.40 -5.28 22.49
N GLU A 38 -40.06 -5.69 23.72
CA GLU A 38 -39.34 -6.95 23.97
C GLU A 38 -40.21 -8.19 23.72
N LEU A 39 -41.53 -8.07 23.94
CA LEU A 39 -42.49 -9.15 23.73
C LEU A 39 -42.60 -9.51 22.24
N GLU A 40 -42.69 -8.49 21.37
CA GLU A 40 -42.65 -8.61 19.91
C GLU A 40 -41.31 -9.15 19.44
N HIS A 41 -40.18 -8.75 20.05
CA HIS A 41 -38.87 -9.32 19.74
C HIS A 41 -38.83 -10.83 20.00
N ARG A 42 -39.39 -11.29 21.12
CA ARG A 42 -39.50 -12.72 21.45
C ARG A 42 -40.44 -13.45 20.48
N LYS A 43 -41.59 -12.88 20.13
CA LYS A 43 -42.53 -13.42 19.13
C LYS A 43 -41.88 -13.57 17.75
N LEU A 44 -41.21 -12.52 17.28
CA LEU A 44 -40.48 -12.51 16.01
C LEU A 44 -39.36 -13.57 16.00
N THR A 45 -38.56 -13.65 17.07
CA THR A 45 -37.50 -14.66 17.17
C THR A 45 -38.05 -16.08 17.13
N LYS A 46 -39.19 -16.33 17.80
CA LYS A 46 -39.90 -17.61 17.77
C LYS A 46 -40.40 -17.94 16.37
N TYR A 47 -41.02 -16.98 15.69
CA TYR A 47 -41.48 -17.14 14.31
C TYR A 47 -40.33 -17.48 13.35
N LEU A 48 -39.26 -16.70 13.37
CA LEU A 48 -38.09 -16.93 12.50
C LEU A 48 -37.47 -18.32 12.71
N LYS A 49 -37.54 -18.85 13.94
CA LYS A 49 -37.10 -20.20 14.27
C LYS A 49 -38.03 -21.28 13.69
N ILE A 50 -39.35 -21.09 13.80
CA ILE A 50 -40.35 -22.04 13.27
C ILE A 50 -40.29 -22.08 11.73
N ALA A 51 -40.09 -20.94 11.09
CA ALA A 51 -40.00 -20.82 9.64
C ALA A 51 -38.66 -21.28 9.03
N ASP A 52 -37.75 -21.88 9.82
CA ASP A 52 -36.37 -22.30 9.43
C ASP A 52 -35.58 -21.19 8.70
N LEU A 53 -35.78 -19.93 9.09
CA LEU A 53 -35.07 -18.80 8.50
C LEU A 53 -33.73 -18.58 9.21
N GLU A 54 -32.67 -18.25 8.46
CA GLU A 54 -31.37 -17.96 9.07
C GLU A 54 -31.33 -16.51 9.59
N TYR A 55 -31.15 -16.35 10.90
CA TYR A 55 -31.12 -15.04 11.55
C TYR A 55 -30.09 -14.96 12.68
N PHE A 56 -29.83 -13.74 13.16
CA PHE A 56 -29.26 -13.54 14.48
C PHE A 56 -29.88 -12.34 15.21
N THR A 57 -29.93 -12.41 16.54
CA THR A 57 -30.44 -11.36 17.42
C THR A 57 -29.29 -10.60 18.09
N MET A 58 -29.56 -9.38 18.53
CA MET A 58 -28.63 -8.58 19.33
C MET A 58 -29.21 -8.43 20.73
N THR A 59 -28.42 -8.74 21.75
CA THR A 59 -28.85 -8.54 23.15
C THR A 59 -29.16 -7.06 23.39
N PRO A 60 -30.36 -6.71 23.91
CA PRO A 60 -30.73 -5.36 24.31
C PRO A 60 -29.67 -4.72 25.22
N ARG A 61 -29.55 -3.39 25.19
CA ARG A 61 -28.56 -2.71 26.04
C ARG A 61 -28.88 -2.84 27.53
N SER A 62 -30.16 -2.86 27.88
CA SER A 62 -30.65 -3.08 29.25
C SER A 62 -30.19 -4.41 29.84
N GLU A 63 -30.16 -5.48 29.04
CA GLU A 63 -29.77 -6.81 29.50
C GLU A 63 -28.26 -7.08 29.48
N ARG A 64 -27.44 -6.15 28.96
CA ARG A 64 -25.99 -6.36 28.89
C ARG A 64 -25.36 -6.18 30.25
N PRO A 65 -24.66 -7.20 30.81
CA PRO A 65 -24.03 -7.05 32.11
C PRO A 65 -22.91 -6.00 32.09
N ILE A 66 -22.76 -5.29 33.20
CA ILE A 66 -21.69 -4.33 33.43
C ILE A 66 -20.40 -5.13 33.68
N LYS A 67 -19.37 -4.92 32.86
CA LYS A 67 -18.08 -5.60 33.00
C LYS A 67 -16.98 -4.62 33.33
N VAL A 68 -16.38 -4.81 34.51
CA VAL A 68 -15.29 -3.98 35.02
C VAL A 68 -14.08 -4.83 35.38
N VAL A 69 -12.96 -4.15 35.57
CA VAL A 69 -11.72 -4.69 36.08
C VAL A 69 -11.34 -3.90 37.31
N ILE A 70 -11.16 -4.58 38.44
CA ILE A 70 -10.60 -3.98 39.65
C ILE A 70 -9.12 -4.34 39.74
N ARG A 71 -8.29 -3.33 40.01
CA ARG A 71 -6.85 -3.47 40.26
C ARG A 71 -6.51 -2.91 41.63
N GLY A 72 -5.40 -3.36 42.19
CA GLY A 72 -4.92 -2.92 43.51
C GLY A 72 -5.24 -3.89 44.64
N ILE A 73 -5.91 -5.00 44.34
CA ILE A 73 -6.11 -6.12 45.27
C ILE A 73 -4.90 -7.07 45.17
N PRO A 74 -4.31 -7.52 46.30
CA PRO A 74 -3.22 -8.50 46.30
C PRO A 74 -3.57 -9.76 45.50
N PRO A 75 -2.64 -10.31 44.69
CA PRO A 75 -2.92 -11.48 43.86
C PRO A 75 -3.16 -12.76 44.67
N GLU A 76 -2.83 -12.79 45.96
CA GLU A 76 -3.11 -13.90 46.86
C GLU A 76 -4.58 -13.93 47.31
N THR A 77 -5.33 -12.83 47.14
CA THR A 77 -6.72 -12.75 47.59
C THR A 77 -7.64 -13.65 46.74
N PRO A 78 -8.39 -14.58 47.35
CA PRO A 78 -9.34 -15.41 46.62
C PRO A 78 -10.44 -14.59 45.93
N ALA A 79 -10.84 -14.99 44.72
CA ALA A 79 -11.88 -14.29 43.97
C ALA A 79 -13.27 -14.34 44.66
N GLU A 80 -13.51 -15.35 45.49
CA GLU A 80 -14.72 -15.52 46.30
C GLU A 80 -14.82 -14.41 47.35
N TYR A 81 -13.72 -14.13 48.05
CA TYR A 81 -13.66 -13.08 49.06
C TYR A 81 -13.90 -11.69 48.47
N VAL A 82 -13.31 -11.42 47.30
CA VAL A 82 -13.60 -10.16 46.56
C VAL A 82 -15.09 -10.05 46.19
N LYS A 83 -15.75 -11.16 45.88
CA LYS A 83 -17.19 -11.19 45.57
C LYS A 83 -18.02 -10.86 46.82
N GLU A 84 -17.69 -11.48 47.96
CA GLU A 84 -18.35 -11.27 49.25
C GLU A 84 -18.23 -9.81 49.70
N SER A 85 -17.02 -9.22 49.68
CA SER A 85 -16.83 -7.82 50.08
C SER A 85 -17.62 -6.83 49.20
N LEU A 86 -17.74 -7.09 47.89
CA LEU A 86 -18.55 -6.24 47.01
C LEU A 86 -20.05 -6.34 47.28
N ILE A 87 -20.52 -7.50 47.76
CA ILE A 87 -21.92 -7.71 48.16
C ILE A 87 -22.16 -7.07 49.52
N GLU A 88 -21.24 -7.22 50.47
CA GLU A 88 -21.42 -6.76 51.84
C GLU A 88 -21.27 -5.24 51.99
N GLU A 89 -20.16 -4.67 51.50
CA GLU A 89 -19.81 -3.26 51.63
C GLU A 89 -20.65 -2.35 50.72
N TYR A 90 -20.99 -2.84 49.52
CA TYR A 90 -21.61 -2.01 48.47
C TYR A 90 -22.98 -2.50 47.98
N LYS A 91 -23.48 -3.63 48.50
CA LYS A 91 -24.79 -4.22 48.14
C LYS A 91 -24.93 -4.49 46.63
N PHE A 92 -23.84 -4.78 45.93
CA PHE A 92 -23.88 -5.08 44.50
C PHE A 92 -24.40 -6.48 44.20
N GLU A 93 -25.17 -6.61 43.11
CA GLU A 93 -25.59 -7.91 42.56
C GLU A 93 -24.52 -8.45 41.58
N ILE A 94 -23.61 -9.28 42.09
CA ILE A 94 -22.48 -9.82 41.33
C ILE A 94 -22.83 -11.15 40.64
N GLU A 95 -22.68 -11.21 39.31
CA GLU A 95 -22.83 -12.46 38.54
C GLU A 95 -21.57 -13.33 38.63
N LYS A 96 -20.39 -12.72 38.44
CA LYS A 96 -19.12 -13.45 38.39
C LYS A 96 -17.93 -12.57 38.73
N VAL A 97 -17.03 -13.08 39.56
CA VAL A 97 -15.68 -12.55 39.78
C VAL A 97 -14.66 -13.57 39.26
N ALA A 98 -13.67 -13.11 38.51
CA ALA A 98 -12.60 -13.96 38.00
C ALA A 98 -11.26 -13.24 38.07
N GLN A 99 -10.28 -13.83 38.75
CA GLN A 99 -8.92 -13.32 38.75
C GLN A 99 -8.24 -13.61 37.41
N LEU A 100 -7.61 -12.59 36.83
CA LEU A 100 -6.87 -12.75 35.57
C LEU A 100 -5.49 -13.38 35.84
N THR A 101 -5.02 -14.19 34.90
CA THR A 101 -3.70 -14.84 34.99
C THR A 101 -2.80 -14.43 33.83
N GLN A 102 -1.49 -14.46 34.05
CA GLN A 102 -0.51 -14.32 32.97
C GLN A 102 -0.65 -15.45 31.96
N PHE A 103 -0.75 -15.13 30.67
CA PHE A 103 -1.05 -16.11 29.62
C PHE A 103 -0.06 -17.28 29.55
N LYS A 104 1.24 -17.00 29.68
CA LYS A 104 2.31 -18.00 29.56
C LYS A 104 2.57 -18.78 30.85
N THR A 105 2.63 -18.09 31.98
CA THR A 105 3.07 -18.65 33.26
C THR A 105 1.91 -19.10 34.15
N LYS A 106 0.67 -18.73 33.80
CA LYS A 106 -0.56 -18.97 34.59
C LYS A 106 -0.55 -18.35 35.98
N ARG A 107 0.44 -17.51 36.30
CA ARG A 107 0.53 -16.82 37.58
C ARG A 107 -0.65 -15.83 37.75
N PRO A 108 -1.26 -15.75 38.94
CA PRO A 108 -2.32 -14.80 39.24
C PRO A 108 -1.82 -13.36 39.09
N LEU A 109 -2.69 -12.49 38.59
CA LEU A 109 -2.45 -11.05 38.49
C LEU A 109 -3.30 -10.33 39.55
N PRO A 110 -2.85 -9.17 40.05
CA PRO A 110 -3.63 -8.29 40.93
C PRO A 110 -4.74 -7.56 40.14
N ILE A 111 -5.49 -8.31 39.34
CA ILE A 111 -6.47 -7.84 38.38
C ILE A 111 -7.66 -8.80 38.39
N TYR A 112 -8.80 -8.31 38.86
CA TYR A 112 -10.03 -9.08 39.00
C TYR A 112 -11.07 -8.56 37.99
N GLN A 113 -11.56 -9.44 37.13
CA GLN A 113 -12.66 -9.15 36.23
C GLN A 113 -13.99 -9.41 36.95
N ILE A 114 -14.85 -8.41 36.99
CA ILE A 114 -16.16 -8.48 37.64
C ILE A 114 -17.24 -8.33 36.57
N THR A 115 -18.25 -9.18 36.66
CA THR A 115 -19.46 -9.11 35.84
C THR A 115 -20.63 -8.87 36.79
N LEU A 116 -21.31 -7.74 36.61
CA LEU A 116 -22.48 -7.34 37.39
C LEU A 116 -23.72 -7.32 36.50
N LYS A 117 -24.89 -7.60 37.09
CA LYS A 117 -26.16 -7.32 36.41
C LYS A 117 -26.29 -5.83 36.12
N ASN A 118 -27.01 -5.47 35.07
CA ASN A 118 -27.26 -4.08 34.73
C ASN A 118 -28.53 -3.57 35.42
N ASN A 119 -28.38 -3.10 36.66
CA ASN A 119 -29.42 -2.46 37.47
C ASN A 119 -28.88 -1.12 38.02
N GLU A 120 -29.74 -0.29 38.62
CA GLU A 120 -29.32 1.03 39.12
C GLU A 120 -28.26 0.94 40.22
N VAL A 121 -28.37 -0.04 41.12
CA VAL A 121 -27.42 -0.26 42.22
C VAL A 121 -26.01 -0.52 41.68
N ASN A 122 -25.86 -1.44 40.73
CA ASN A 122 -24.57 -1.83 40.16
C ASN A 122 -23.92 -0.75 39.28
N LYS A 123 -24.66 0.30 38.87
CA LYS A 123 -24.04 1.46 38.21
C LYS A 123 -23.12 2.24 39.16
N GLY A 124 -23.29 2.09 40.47
CA GLY A 124 -22.41 2.66 41.50
C GLY A 124 -20.99 2.08 41.50
N ILE A 125 -20.72 0.98 40.79
CA ILE A 125 -19.41 0.31 40.75
C ILE A 125 -18.25 1.24 40.34
N TRP A 126 -18.52 2.29 39.57
CA TRP A 126 -17.51 3.25 39.11
C TRP A 126 -16.99 4.17 40.22
N ASN A 127 -17.71 4.25 41.35
CA ASN A 127 -17.37 5.11 42.49
C ASN A 127 -16.54 4.37 43.55
N VAL A 128 -16.31 3.07 43.39
CA VAL A 128 -15.52 2.26 44.32
C VAL A 128 -14.04 2.64 44.20
N ASN A 129 -13.49 3.23 45.26
CA ASN A 129 -12.09 3.65 45.36
C ASN A 129 -11.32 2.89 46.45
N THR A 130 -12.04 2.17 47.31
CA THR A 130 -11.53 1.37 48.42
C THR A 130 -12.33 0.07 48.43
N LEU A 131 -11.71 -1.05 48.77
CA LEU A 131 -12.38 -2.34 48.95
C LEU A 131 -11.53 -3.18 49.90
N MET A 132 -12.13 -3.82 50.90
CA MET A 132 -11.39 -4.55 51.94
C MET A 132 -10.31 -3.68 52.61
N LEU A 133 -10.62 -2.40 52.85
CA LEU A 133 -9.70 -1.39 53.41
C LEU A 133 -8.45 -1.08 52.55
N VAL A 134 -8.37 -1.59 51.33
CA VAL A 134 -7.28 -1.34 50.39
C VAL A 134 -7.76 -0.40 49.28
N LYS A 135 -6.90 0.53 48.86
CA LYS A 135 -7.20 1.43 47.74
C LYS A 135 -7.22 0.66 46.43
N VAL A 136 -8.33 0.74 45.70
CA VAL A 136 -8.53 0.03 44.43
C VAL A 136 -8.81 0.99 43.28
N THR A 137 -8.60 0.49 42.06
CA THR A 137 -8.97 1.22 40.83
C THR A 137 -9.89 0.38 39.97
N VAL A 138 -11.09 0.92 39.70
CA VAL A 138 -12.07 0.32 38.80
C VAL A 138 -11.85 0.87 37.39
N ARG A 139 -11.78 -0.03 36.41
CA ARG A 139 -11.70 0.32 34.99
C ARG A 139 -12.71 -0.48 34.19
N LYS A 140 -13.10 0.06 33.04
CA LYS A 140 -13.94 -0.69 32.08
C LYS A 140 -13.17 -1.90 31.56
N PHE A 141 -13.84 -3.05 31.51
CA PHE A 141 -13.25 -4.22 30.87
C PHE A 141 -13.25 -4.04 29.36
N GLU A 142 -12.07 -3.74 28.80
CA GLU A 142 -11.86 -3.68 27.36
C GLU A 142 -11.40 -5.03 26.82
N ARG A 143 -12.24 -5.67 26.01
CA ARG A 143 -11.78 -6.80 25.19
C ARG A 143 -10.85 -6.27 24.11
N LYS A 144 -9.79 -7.01 23.78
CA LYS A 144 -9.02 -6.75 22.54
C LYS A 144 -10.01 -6.62 21.39
N THR A 145 -9.93 -5.51 20.66
CA THR A 145 -10.80 -5.17 19.53
C THR A 145 -10.73 -6.26 18.46
N GLY A 146 -11.62 -7.23 18.57
CA GLY A 146 -11.81 -8.32 17.63
C GLY A 146 -13.31 -8.54 17.47
N THR A 147 -13.75 -8.75 16.23
CA THR A 147 -15.12 -9.13 15.93
C THR A 147 -15.43 -10.48 16.57
N ILE A 148 -16.56 -10.56 17.29
CA ILE A 148 -16.99 -11.81 17.94
C ILE A 148 -17.27 -12.84 16.85
N GLN A 149 -16.69 -14.04 16.98
CA GLN A 149 -17.06 -15.19 16.16
C GLN A 149 -18.15 -16.00 16.86
N CYS A 150 -19.22 -16.31 16.16
CA CYS A 150 -20.29 -17.16 16.65
C CYS A 150 -19.83 -18.62 16.67
N PHE A 151 -19.89 -19.30 17.81
CA PHE A 151 -19.47 -20.72 17.89
C PHE A 151 -20.46 -21.72 17.24
N ASN A 152 -21.68 -21.28 16.88
CA ASN A 152 -22.67 -22.12 16.20
C ASN A 152 -22.43 -22.15 14.68
N CYS A 153 -22.62 -21.01 14.01
CA CYS A 153 -22.48 -20.91 12.55
C CYS A 153 -21.09 -20.49 12.07
N ASN A 154 -20.18 -20.21 13.02
CA ASN A 154 -18.83 -19.72 12.79
C ASN A 154 -18.71 -18.35 12.11
N GLN A 155 -19.80 -17.64 11.80
CA GLN A 155 -19.78 -16.28 11.25
C GLN A 155 -19.38 -15.21 12.28
N TRP A 156 -19.05 -14.02 11.81
CA TRP A 156 -18.61 -12.90 12.65
C TRP A 156 -19.77 -11.98 13.09
N HIS A 157 -19.51 -11.12 14.08
CA HIS A 157 -20.36 -10.02 14.57
C HIS A 157 -21.57 -10.39 15.45
N HIS A 158 -21.76 -11.66 15.81
CA HIS A 158 -22.79 -12.08 16.74
C HIS A 158 -22.34 -13.24 17.62
N SER A 159 -23.06 -13.48 18.72
CA SER A 159 -22.80 -14.59 19.63
C SER A 159 -23.64 -15.82 19.28
N ALA A 160 -23.23 -17.00 19.74
CA ALA A 160 -23.99 -18.23 19.55
C ALA A 160 -25.37 -18.20 20.21
N ALA A 161 -25.53 -17.46 21.33
CA ALA A 161 -26.78 -17.39 22.08
C ALA A 161 -27.94 -16.78 21.28
N GLY A 162 -27.63 -15.85 20.36
CA GLY A 162 -28.62 -15.22 19.50
C GLY A 162 -28.56 -15.71 18.06
N CYS A 163 -27.99 -16.88 17.78
CA CYS A 163 -27.73 -17.36 16.42
C CYS A 163 -28.76 -18.40 15.97
N GLY A 164 -29.59 -18.06 14.97
CA GLY A 164 -30.50 -18.96 14.27
C GLY A 164 -29.97 -19.45 12.92
N TYR A 165 -28.67 -19.34 12.65
CA TYR A 165 -28.07 -19.91 11.45
C TYR A 165 -27.89 -21.42 11.57
N LYS A 166 -27.85 -22.11 10.43
CA LYS A 166 -27.51 -23.54 10.41
C LYS A 166 -26.09 -23.74 10.95
N PRO A 167 -25.85 -24.78 11.78
CA PRO A 167 -24.53 -25.07 12.32
C PRO A 167 -23.53 -25.28 11.19
N ARG A 168 -22.31 -24.79 11.35
CA ARG A 168 -21.25 -24.98 10.35
C ARG A 168 -20.01 -25.57 11.01
N CYS A 169 -19.55 -26.72 10.55
CA CYS A 169 -18.46 -27.42 11.20
C CYS A 169 -17.11 -26.74 10.93
N ILE A 170 -16.32 -26.47 11.98
CA ILE A 170 -14.98 -25.89 11.85
C ILE A 170 -13.92 -26.88 11.36
N LYS A 171 -14.19 -28.19 11.43
CA LYS A 171 -13.27 -29.25 10.96
C LYS A 171 -13.36 -29.46 9.45
N CYS A 172 -14.58 -29.59 8.91
CA CYS A 172 -14.81 -29.93 7.50
C CYS A 172 -15.55 -28.85 6.69
N GLY A 173 -16.19 -27.87 7.33
CA GLY A 173 -16.98 -26.82 6.66
C GLY A 173 -18.42 -27.20 6.34
N GLY A 174 -18.86 -28.43 6.67
CA GLY A 174 -20.21 -28.94 6.41
C GLY A 174 -21.31 -28.40 7.34
N PRO A 175 -22.60 -28.60 7.01
CA PRO A 175 -23.75 -28.04 7.71
C PRO A 175 -24.14 -28.85 8.97
N HIS A 176 -23.21 -29.04 9.90
CA HIS A 176 -23.42 -29.75 11.17
C HIS A 176 -22.57 -29.16 12.29
N ALA A 177 -22.90 -29.49 13.54
CA ALA A 177 -22.14 -29.05 14.70
C ALA A 177 -20.76 -29.75 14.76
N LYS A 178 -19.75 -29.08 15.31
CA LYS A 178 -18.37 -29.64 15.43
C LYS A 178 -18.32 -31.03 16.06
N ASP A 179 -19.20 -31.29 17.02
CA ASP A 179 -19.21 -32.50 17.84
C ASP A 179 -19.84 -33.69 17.11
N GLN A 180 -20.62 -33.42 16.05
CA GLN A 180 -21.22 -34.42 15.15
C GLN A 180 -20.31 -34.77 13.96
N CYS A 181 -19.10 -34.20 13.90
CA CYS A 181 -18.21 -34.34 12.76
C CYS A 181 -17.31 -35.58 12.88
N THR A 182 -17.45 -36.51 11.93
CA THR A 182 -16.66 -37.75 11.80
C THR A 182 -15.30 -37.54 11.10
N GLU A 183 -15.08 -36.39 10.46
CA GLU A 183 -13.81 -36.09 9.77
C GLU A 183 -12.67 -35.75 10.75
N LYS A 184 -11.48 -36.31 10.47
CA LYS A 184 -10.25 -35.99 11.21
C LYS A 184 -9.79 -34.56 10.89
N PRO A 185 -9.21 -33.82 11.86
CA PRO A 185 -8.66 -32.49 11.61
C PRO A 185 -7.61 -32.53 10.50
N LYS A 186 -7.78 -31.72 9.45
CA LYS A 186 -6.79 -31.60 8.36
C LYS A 186 -5.47 -31.07 8.92
N ASP A 187 -4.34 -31.58 8.42
CA ASP A 187 -2.97 -31.18 8.83
C ASP A 187 -2.69 -29.67 8.69
N VAL A 188 -3.49 -28.98 7.86
CA VAL A 188 -3.47 -27.53 7.69
C VAL A 188 -4.87 -26.98 7.96
N PRO A 189 -5.06 -26.13 8.98
CA PRO A 189 -6.36 -25.52 9.25
C PRO A 189 -6.72 -24.56 8.12
N ILE A 190 -7.80 -24.86 7.39
CA ILE A 190 -8.40 -23.96 6.40
C ILE A 190 -9.45 -23.12 7.13
N CYS A 191 -9.35 -21.80 7.05
CA CYS A 191 -10.33 -20.91 7.67
C CYS A 191 -11.67 -21.04 6.92
N ILE A 192 -12.71 -21.50 7.63
CA ILE A 192 -14.03 -21.77 7.06
C ILE A 192 -14.81 -20.52 6.60
N ASN A 193 -14.41 -19.33 7.05
CA ASN A 193 -14.95 -18.04 6.59
C ASN A 193 -14.13 -17.40 5.49
N TYR A 194 -13.10 -18.10 5.00
CA TYR A 194 -12.26 -17.62 3.93
C TYR A 194 -12.89 -17.97 2.59
N ILE A 195 -13.85 -17.15 2.14
CA ILE A 195 -14.08 -17.00 0.70
C ILE A 195 -12.80 -16.36 0.20
N ILE A 196 -11.98 -17.14 -0.53
CA ILE A 196 -10.73 -16.68 -1.13
C ILE A 196 -11.05 -15.46 -2.01
N PRO A 197 -10.62 -14.24 -1.64
CA PRO A 197 -10.40 -13.24 -2.65
C PRO A 197 -8.98 -13.51 -3.16
N ILE A 198 -8.84 -13.63 -4.47
CA ILE A 198 -7.54 -13.63 -5.16
C ILE A 198 -6.96 -12.23 -4.97
N ILE A 199 -6.44 -12.04 -3.77
CA ILE A 199 -5.46 -11.05 -3.41
C ILE A 199 -4.15 -11.74 -3.73
N LEU A 200 -3.21 -11.00 -4.29
CA LEU A 200 -1.80 -11.32 -4.25
C LEU A 200 -1.35 -11.33 -2.78
N ASN A 201 -1.81 -12.33 -2.02
CA ASN A 201 -1.05 -12.96 -0.98
C ASN A 201 0.24 -13.35 -1.70
N LYS A 202 1.25 -12.49 -1.61
CA LYS A 202 2.63 -12.90 -1.82
C LYS A 202 2.90 -13.95 -0.75
N ARG A 203 2.43 -15.18 -0.97
CA ARG A 203 3.10 -16.38 -0.48
C ARG A 203 4.54 -16.13 -0.87
N LYS A 204 5.43 -15.97 0.12
CA LYS A 204 6.84 -15.73 -0.18
C LYS A 204 7.24 -16.80 -1.19
N VAL A 205 7.75 -16.42 -2.35
CA VAL A 205 8.08 -17.37 -3.41
C VAL A 205 9.58 -17.63 -3.33
N THR A 206 9.97 -18.89 -3.45
CA THR A 206 11.38 -19.24 -3.70
C THR A 206 11.54 -19.60 -5.16
N THR A 207 12.55 -19.02 -5.80
CA THR A 207 12.82 -19.16 -7.23
C THR A 207 14.21 -19.73 -7.43
N ASN A 208 14.33 -20.81 -8.19
CA ASN A 208 15.63 -21.31 -8.64
C ASN A 208 16.09 -20.49 -9.86
N TRP A 209 17.02 -19.57 -9.64
CA TRP A 209 17.50 -18.68 -10.70
C TRP A 209 18.34 -19.40 -11.77
N GLN A 210 18.91 -20.57 -11.48
CA GLN A 210 19.61 -21.35 -12.50
C GLN A 210 18.60 -22.00 -13.46
N THR A 211 17.54 -22.59 -12.93
CA THR A 211 16.42 -23.10 -13.74
C THR A 211 15.78 -21.98 -14.58
N PHE A 212 15.62 -20.79 -13.99
CA PHE A 212 15.10 -19.61 -14.70
C PHE A 212 15.96 -19.23 -15.90
N LYS A 213 17.28 -19.16 -15.73
CA LYS A 213 18.23 -18.86 -16.82
C LYS A 213 18.22 -19.95 -17.89
N ASN A 214 18.22 -21.22 -17.48
CA ASN A 214 18.21 -22.35 -18.40
C ASN A 214 16.93 -22.37 -19.23
N TYR A 215 15.76 -22.16 -18.60
CA TYR A 215 14.48 -22.07 -19.31
C TYR A 215 14.49 -20.97 -20.38
N LEU A 216 14.98 -19.77 -20.04
CA LEU A 216 15.07 -18.67 -21.00
C LEU A 216 16.06 -18.96 -22.13
N ASN A 217 17.19 -19.61 -21.85
CA ASN A 217 18.15 -19.97 -22.87
C ASN A 217 17.62 -21.03 -23.84
N SER A 218 16.89 -22.04 -23.35
CA SER A 218 16.36 -23.13 -24.17
C SER A 218 15.11 -22.73 -24.95
N ASN A 219 14.16 -22.02 -24.32
CA ASN A 219 12.83 -21.82 -24.90
C ASN A 219 12.68 -20.51 -25.70
N VAL A 220 13.51 -19.50 -25.43
CA VAL A 220 13.42 -18.24 -26.18
C VAL A 220 14.26 -18.35 -27.45
N LYS A 221 13.64 -18.24 -28.62
CA LYS A 221 14.39 -18.19 -29.90
C LYS A 221 15.30 -16.95 -29.94
N TYR A 222 16.55 -17.12 -30.39
CA TYR A 222 17.52 -16.02 -30.48
C TYR A 222 17.20 -15.01 -31.57
N ALA A 223 16.41 -15.41 -32.58
CA ALA A 223 16.15 -14.64 -33.80
C ALA A 223 16.10 -13.14 -33.51
N LEU A 224 17.11 -12.43 -34.02
CA LEU A 224 17.21 -10.98 -33.93
C LEU A 224 15.93 -10.45 -34.60
N PRO A 225 15.11 -9.68 -33.88
CA PRO A 225 13.82 -9.29 -34.42
C PRO A 225 14.10 -8.36 -35.62
N ASN A 226 13.80 -8.80 -36.84
CA ASN A 226 13.89 -7.93 -38.01
C ASN A 226 12.60 -7.09 -38.05
N ILE A 227 12.60 -6.03 -37.24
CA ILE A 227 11.40 -5.22 -37.03
C ILE A 227 11.28 -4.21 -38.17
N SER A 228 10.19 -4.32 -38.93
CA SER A 228 9.89 -3.44 -40.05
C SER A 228 8.94 -2.30 -39.65
N ASN A 229 8.08 -2.52 -38.66
CA ASN A 229 7.09 -1.54 -38.21
C ASN A 229 7.04 -1.36 -36.68
N PRO A 230 6.52 -0.22 -36.17
CA PRO A 230 6.37 0.01 -34.74
C PRO A 230 5.46 -0.99 -34.02
N SER A 231 4.42 -1.51 -34.68
CA SER A 231 3.47 -2.47 -34.07
C SER A 231 4.11 -3.82 -33.72
N GLU A 232 5.08 -4.26 -34.50
CA GLU A 232 5.88 -5.46 -34.22
C GLU A 232 6.72 -5.31 -32.94
N ILE A 233 7.13 -4.09 -32.58
CA ILE A 233 7.83 -3.82 -31.31
C ILE A 233 6.93 -4.25 -30.12
N GLU A 234 5.65 -3.87 -30.15
CA GLU A 234 4.68 -4.23 -29.10
C GLU A 234 4.53 -5.74 -28.97
N ILE A 235 4.42 -6.45 -30.10
CA ILE A 235 4.31 -7.90 -30.16
C ILE A 235 5.57 -8.55 -29.54
N HIS A 236 6.75 -8.08 -29.93
CA HIS A 236 8.01 -8.61 -29.40
C HIS A 236 8.16 -8.36 -27.90
N ILE A 237 7.74 -7.20 -27.39
CA ILE A 237 7.75 -6.89 -25.96
C ILE A 237 6.76 -7.77 -25.21
N LYS A 238 5.55 -7.97 -25.74
CA LYS A 238 4.52 -8.84 -25.14
C LYS A 238 4.99 -10.29 -25.06
N ASN A 239 5.60 -10.80 -26.14
CA ASN A 239 6.16 -12.15 -26.18
C ASN A 239 7.30 -12.29 -25.16
N LEU A 240 8.23 -11.33 -25.14
CA LEU A 240 9.33 -11.36 -24.17
C LEU A 240 8.84 -11.28 -22.72
N THR A 241 7.82 -10.47 -22.45
CA THR A 241 7.20 -10.36 -21.12
C THR A 241 6.60 -11.70 -20.70
N THR A 242 5.86 -12.33 -21.61
CA THR A 242 5.27 -13.66 -21.40
C THR A 242 6.36 -14.72 -21.15
N ASP A 243 7.44 -14.72 -21.94
CA ASP A 243 8.56 -15.64 -21.78
C ASP A 243 9.23 -15.51 -20.40
N ILE A 244 9.47 -14.27 -19.94
CA ILE A 244 10.06 -13.98 -18.63
C ILE A 244 9.14 -14.45 -17.50
N LEU A 245 7.83 -14.20 -17.62
CA LEU A 245 6.86 -14.62 -16.61
C LEU A 245 6.72 -16.15 -16.58
N ASN A 246 6.65 -16.81 -17.73
CA ASN A 246 6.59 -18.28 -17.82
C ASN A 246 7.85 -18.92 -17.21
N ALA A 247 9.04 -18.39 -17.54
CA ALA A 247 10.29 -18.82 -16.93
C ALA A 247 10.25 -18.67 -15.40
N TYR A 248 9.72 -17.55 -14.92
CA TYR A 248 9.58 -17.31 -13.49
C TYR A 248 8.61 -18.28 -12.84
N HIS A 249 7.42 -18.50 -13.40
CA HIS A 249 6.41 -19.40 -12.86
C HIS A 249 6.91 -20.85 -12.82
N ASN A 250 7.58 -21.32 -13.87
CA ASN A 250 8.16 -22.67 -13.92
C ASN A 250 9.34 -22.85 -12.95
N SER A 251 10.07 -21.77 -12.64
CA SER A 251 11.24 -21.82 -11.74
C SER A 251 10.89 -21.49 -10.29
N SER A 252 9.63 -21.19 -10.02
CA SER A 252 9.16 -20.65 -8.75
C SER A 252 8.18 -21.59 -8.07
N ARG A 253 8.33 -21.74 -6.75
CA ARG A 253 7.32 -22.41 -5.92
C ARG A 253 6.91 -21.52 -4.75
N PRO A 254 5.64 -21.54 -4.34
CA PRO A 254 5.23 -20.89 -3.10
C PRO A 254 5.97 -21.53 -1.92
N LEU A 255 6.53 -20.69 -1.04
CA LEU A 255 7.06 -21.16 0.24
C LEU A 255 5.90 -21.69 1.08
N LYS A 256 6.13 -22.83 1.74
CA LYS A 256 5.18 -23.34 2.71
C LYS A 256 5.08 -22.35 3.89
N PRO A 257 3.95 -22.25 4.61
CA PRO A 257 3.74 -21.27 5.68
C PRO A 257 4.85 -21.22 6.75
N ASN A 258 5.57 -22.34 6.95
CA ASN A 258 6.64 -22.51 7.93
C ASN A 258 8.05 -22.59 7.30
N GLU A 259 8.21 -22.20 6.04
CA GLU A 259 9.48 -22.29 5.31
C GLU A 259 10.08 -20.88 5.17
N GLU A 260 11.06 -20.57 6.02
CA GLU A 260 11.84 -19.33 5.94
C GLU A 260 13.00 -19.43 4.93
N LEU A 261 13.37 -18.27 4.38
CA LEU A 261 14.45 -18.11 3.41
C LEU A 261 15.79 -18.56 3.99
N HIS A 262 16.51 -19.33 3.18
CA HIS A 262 17.95 -19.63 3.25
C HIS A 262 18.58 -19.66 4.66
N LEU A 263 18.32 -20.74 5.40
CA LEU A 263 19.04 -21.05 6.63
C LEU A 263 20.54 -21.31 6.34
N PRO A 264 21.45 -20.91 7.25
CA PRO A 264 22.86 -21.31 7.21
C PRO A 264 23.02 -22.84 7.07
N PRO A 265 24.09 -23.33 6.43
CA PRO A 265 24.31 -24.76 6.23
C PRO A 265 24.11 -25.60 7.50
N HIS A 266 24.74 -25.20 8.62
CA HIS A 266 24.63 -25.91 9.90
C HIS A 266 23.19 -26.02 10.43
N ILE A 267 22.35 -24.98 10.30
CA ILE A 267 20.94 -25.02 10.73
C ILE A 267 20.10 -25.88 9.77
N ARG A 268 20.47 -25.93 8.48
CA ARG A 268 19.83 -26.78 7.49
C ARG A 268 20.11 -28.26 7.77
N ASP A 269 21.30 -28.59 8.24
CA ASP A 269 21.66 -29.95 8.64
C ASP A 269 20.86 -30.38 9.86
N LEU A 270 20.77 -29.52 10.89
CA LEU A 270 19.91 -29.75 12.06
C LEU A 270 18.43 -29.92 11.67
N LYS A 271 17.93 -29.12 10.72
CA LYS A 271 16.57 -29.26 10.17
C LYS A 271 16.37 -30.61 9.48
N THR A 272 17.40 -31.09 8.78
CA THR A 272 17.39 -32.37 8.07
C THR A 272 17.39 -33.54 9.05
N VAL A 273 18.25 -33.50 10.08
CA VAL A 273 18.27 -34.50 11.17
C VAL A 273 16.92 -34.56 11.87
N ARG A 274 16.37 -33.41 12.29
CA ARG A 274 15.02 -33.34 12.88
C ARG A 274 13.96 -33.95 11.98
N ASN A 275 13.98 -33.66 10.67
CA ASN A 275 13.02 -34.21 9.72
C ASN A 275 13.15 -35.73 9.56
N ARG A 276 14.39 -36.26 9.56
CA ARG A 276 14.65 -37.71 9.53
C ARG A 276 14.12 -38.37 10.79
N SER A 277 14.47 -37.88 11.98
CA SER A 277 13.99 -38.42 13.27
C SER A 277 12.46 -38.35 13.39
N LYS A 278 11.83 -37.27 12.88
CA LYS A 278 10.37 -37.16 12.81
C LYS A 278 9.73 -38.25 11.94
N LYS A 279 10.31 -38.53 10.75
CA LYS A 279 9.81 -39.57 9.85
C LYS A 279 9.95 -40.96 10.47
N VAL A 280 11.06 -41.25 11.14
CA VAL A 280 11.28 -42.52 11.85
C VAL A 280 10.21 -42.70 12.93
N TRP A 281 10.06 -41.73 13.84
CA TRP A 281 9.03 -41.78 14.88
C TRP A 281 7.60 -41.89 14.32
N GLN A 282 7.29 -41.21 13.22
CA GLN A 282 5.95 -41.29 12.60
C GLN A 282 5.61 -42.69 12.09
N ARG A 283 6.63 -43.46 11.67
CA ARG A 283 6.51 -44.84 11.19
C ARG A 283 6.50 -45.85 12.33
N SER A 284 7.46 -45.77 13.24
CA SER A 284 7.65 -46.76 14.30
C SER A 284 6.73 -46.55 15.51
N ARG A 285 6.33 -45.29 15.78
CA ARG A 285 5.53 -44.87 16.95
C ARG A 285 6.12 -45.24 18.32
N ASP A 286 7.37 -45.68 18.38
CA ASP A 286 8.01 -46.12 19.62
C ASP A 286 8.56 -44.95 20.47
N PRO A 287 8.73 -45.16 21.80
CA PRO A 287 9.21 -44.13 22.72
C PRO A 287 10.64 -43.65 22.47
N VAL A 288 11.54 -44.53 22.00
CA VAL A 288 12.96 -44.24 21.76
C VAL A 288 13.12 -43.29 20.57
N SER A 289 12.39 -43.56 19.50
CA SER A 289 12.30 -42.70 18.32
C SER A 289 11.63 -41.35 18.64
N LYS A 290 10.64 -41.33 19.53
CA LYS A 290 10.02 -40.09 20.02
C LYS A 290 11.04 -39.23 20.79
N ASN A 291 11.83 -39.85 21.67
CA ASN A 291 12.88 -39.16 22.41
C ASN A 291 13.96 -38.60 21.47
N SER A 292 14.40 -39.39 20.50
CA SER A 292 15.36 -38.97 19.47
C SER A 292 14.84 -37.78 18.64
N TYR A 293 13.56 -37.78 18.27
CA TYR A 293 12.91 -36.63 17.63
C TYR A 293 12.86 -35.40 18.54
N ASN A 294 12.51 -35.57 19.83
CA ASN A 294 12.44 -34.46 20.78
C ASN A 294 13.82 -33.79 20.97
N ILE A 295 14.89 -34.57 21.09
CA ILE A 295 16.27 -34.07 21.17
C ILE A 295 16.65 -33.28 19.92
N ALA A 296 16.40 -33.84 18.73
CA ALA A 296 16.66 -33.16 17.46
C ALA A 296 15.81 -31.88 17.27
N GLN A 297 14.57 -31.88 17.76
CA GLN A 297 13.66 -30.73 17.75
C GLN A 297 14.13 -29.64 18.70
N ALA A 298 14.60 -29.99 19.90
CA ALA A 298 15.15 -29.05 20.88
C ALA A 298 16.42 -28.37 20.35
N ARG A 299 17.36 -29.15 19.81
CA ARG A 299 18.59 -28.63 19.18
C ARG A 299 18.30 -27.68 18.02
N PHE A 300 17.39 -28.06 17.12
CA PHE A 300 16.97 -27.17 16.02
C PHE A 300 16.30 -25.88 16.51
N ARG A 301 15.47 -25.97 17.57
CA ARG A 301 14.81 -24.80 18.18
C ARG A 301 15.78 -23.86 18.88
N SER A 302 16.79 -24.37 19.58
CA SER A 302 17.83 -23.53 20.18
C SER A 302 18.57 -22.80 19.08
N ALA A 303 19.14 -23.54 18.11
CA ALA A 303 19.95 -22.97 17.04
C ALA A 303 19.20 -21.90 16.22
N ILE A 304 17.90 -22.05 15.98
CA ILE A 304 17.12 -21.04 15.25
C ILE A 304 16.78 -19.81 16.11
N THR A 305 16.55 -20.00 17.41
CA THR A 305 16.35 -18.89 18.36
C THR A 305 17.64 -18.08 18.45
N ASP A 306 18.77 -18.75 18.66
CA ASP A 306 20.10 -18.14 18.76
C ASP A 306 20.44 -17.40 17.46
N PHE A 307 20.26 -18.03 16.30
CA PHE A 307 20.48 -17.39 15.00
C PHE A 307 19.62 -16.15 14.78
N ASN A 308 18.33 -16.22 15.14
CA ASN A 308 17.43 -15.07 14.99
C ASN A 308 17.80 -13.93 15.94
N GLN A 309 18.20 -14.27 17.18
CA GLN A 309 18.61 -13.29 18.18
C GLN A 309 19.94 -12.63 17.78
N THR A 310 20.95 -13.40 17.40
CA THR A 310 22.24 -12.90 16.91
C THR A 310 22.08 -12.09 15.63
N SER A 311 21.27 -12.56 14.68
CA SER A 311 20.99 -11.79 13.45
C SER A 311 20.30 -10.46 13.75
N TYR A 312 19.38 -10.45 14.72
CA TYR A 312 18.71 -9.23 15.16
C TYR A 312 19.66 -8.28 15.88
N SER A 313 20.47 -8.76 16.82
CA SER A 313 21.48 -7.96 17.52
C SER A 313 22.48 -7.36 16.54
N ASN A 314 23.02 -8.16 15.62
CA ASN A 314 23.92 -7.69 14.57
C ASN A 314 23.26 -6.65 13.67
N GLU A 315 21.98 -6.80 13.31
CA GLU A 315 21.24 -5.81 12.53
C GLU A 315 21.11 -4.47 13.29
N ILE A 316 20.94 -4.51 14.62
CA ILE A 316 20.86 -3.31 15.47
C ILE A 316 22.23 -2.65 15.65
N GLU A 317 23.28 -3.43 15.91
CA GLU A 317 24.65 -2.92 16.09
C GLU A 317 25.20 -2.26 14.81
N GLN A 318 24.77 -2.73 13.64
CA GLN A 318 25.15 -2.15 12.35
C GLN A 318 24.36 -0.88 11.98
N LEU A 319 23.33 -0.52 12.75
CA LEU A 319 22.58 0.72 12.48
C LEU A 319 23.47 1.92 12.75
N ASN A 320 23.55 2.81 11.77
CA ASN A 320 24.28 4.05 11.90
C ASN A 320 23.47 5.24 11.37
N ILE A 321 23.90 6.44 11.78
CA ILE A 321 23.26 7.71 11.41
C ILE A 321 23.67 8.18 10.01
N TYR A 322 24.84 7.76 9.52
CA TYR A 322 25.46 8.29 8.31
C TYR A 322 24.93 7.64 7.02
N ASP A 323 24.53 6.37 7.06
CA ASP A 323 24.01 5.62 5.91
C ASP A 323 22.47 5.59 5.83
N GLY A 324 21.80 6.18 6.82
CA GLY A 324 20.34 6.24 6.93
C GLY A 324 19.66 4.93 7.35
N SER A 325 20.39 3.89 7.74
CA SER A 325 19.87 2.61 8.23
C SER A 325 19.02 2.78 9.49
N LEU A 326 19.49 3.58 10.46
CA LEU A 326 18.74 3.91 11.68
C LEU A 326 17.41 4.59 11.36
N TRP A 327 17.40 5.53 10.41
CA TRP A 327 16.19 6.23 9.98
C TRP A 327 15.21 5.25 9.32
N GLN A 328 15.69 4.37 8.43
CA GLN A 328 14.83 3.37 7.77
C GLN A 328 14.19 2.42 8.78
N ARG A 329 14.97 1.94 9.76
CA ARG A 329 14.50 1.06 10.84
C ARG A 329 13.45 1.77 11.69
N THR A 330 13.77 2.95 12.20
CA THR A 330 12.88 3.79 13.01
C THR A 330 11.58 4.11 12.26
N LYS A 331 11.68 4.46 10.97
CA LYS A 331 10.52 4.76 10.13
C LYS A 331 9.60 3.55 10.00
N ARG A 332 10.14 2.34 9.77
CA ARG A 332 9.34 1.10 9.70
C ARG A 332 8.60 0.81 11.01
N LEU A 333 9.21 1.11 12.16
CA LEU A 333 8.58 0.95 13.48
C LEU A 333 7.49 1.99 13.74
N LYS A 334 7.71 3.25 13.30
CA LYS A 334 6.75 4.35 13.47
C LYS A 334 5.61 4.35 12.45
N THR A 335 5.78 3.74 11.27
CA THR A 335 4.75 3.75 10.22
C THR A 335 3.60 2.81 10.54
N LYS A 336 2.46 3.38 10.95
CA LYS A 336 1.17 2.68 10.91
C LYS A 336 0.76 2.49 9.45
N ARG A 337 0.62 1.24 8.98
CA ARG A 337 0.02 0.96 7.67
C ARG A 337 -1.49 1.20 7.77
N SER A 338 -1.95 2.37 7.35
CA SER A 338 -3.37 2.67 7.26
C SER A 338 -3.93 2.16 5.93
N ASN A 339 -5.01 1.37 6.00
CA ASN A 339 -5.82 1.10 4.82
C ASN A 339 -6.53 2.39 4.40
N ILE A 340 -6.75 2.57 3.09
CA ILE A 340 -7.59 3.65 2.57
C ILE A 340 -8.99 3.48 3.19
N PRO A 341 -9.48 4.47 3.97
CA PRO A 341 -10.79 4.40 4.63
C PRO A 341 -11.91 4.49 3.59
N GLN A 342 -13.16 4.65 4.03
CA GLN A 342 -14.25 4.94 3.10
C GLN A 342 -14.01 6.32 2.49
N LEU A 343 -14.02 6.38 1.16
CA LEU A 343 -13.91 7.63 0.42
C LEU A 343 -15.32 8.18 0.20
N LYS A 344 -15.49 9.49 0.32
CA LYS A 344 -16.74 10.15 -0.06
C LYS A 344 -16.75 10.32 -1.58
N ASN A 345 -17.80 9.85 -2.23
CA ASN A 345 -18.00 10.11 -3.65
C ASN A 345 -18.32 11.60 -3.84
N PRO A 346 -17.58 12.35 -4.68
CA PRO A 346 -17.85 13.77 -4.91
C PRO A 346 -19.25 14.06 -5.45
N ASN A 347 -19.83 13.14 -6.25
CA ASN A 347 -21.08 13.38 -6.95
C ASN A 347 -22.31 13.02 -6.11
N SER A 348 -22.22 11.98 -5.28
CA SER A 348 -23.36 11.47 -4.50
C SER A 348 -23.23 11.71 -2.99
N ASN A 349 -22.06 12.18 -2.51
CA ASN A 349 -21.70 12.26 -1.09
C ASN A 349 -21.84 10.94 -0.31
N LEU A 350 -22.07 9.82 -1.00
CA LEU A 350 -22.18 8.50 -0.40
C LEU A 350 -20.77 7.89 -0.18
N PRO A 351 -20.57 7.13 0.90
CA PRO A 351 -19.31 6.47 1.17
C PRO A 351 -19.09 5.25 0.26
N ALA A 352 -17.88 5.12 -0.28
CA ALA A 352 -17.49 3.91 -1.01
C ALA A 352 -17.35 2.71 -0.06
N HIS A 353 -18.08 1.64 -0.38
CA HIS A 353 -18.16 0.42 0.42
C HIS A 353 -17.18 -0.66 -0.07
N THR A 354 -16.90 -0.70 -1.37
CA THR A 354 -15.97 -1.68 -1.97
C THR A 354 -14.59 -1.07 -2.29
N ASN A 355 -13.56 -1.92 -2.43
CA ASN A 355 -12.24 -1.43 -2.87
C ASN A 355 -12.28 -0.96 -4.33
N LEU A 356 -13.15 -1.56 -5.16
CA LEU A 356 -13.37 -1.16 -6.54
C LEU A 356 -13.99 0.24 -6.63
N GLU A 357 -15.05 0.52 -5.87
CA GLU A 357 -15.63 1.87 -5.79
C GLU A 357 -14.61 2.92 -5.36
N LYS A 358 -13.75 2.59 -4.39
CA LYS A 358 -12.66 3.49 -3.96
C LYS A 358 -11.67 3.73 -5.09
N ALA A 359 -11.30 2.68 -5.83
CA ALA A 359 -10.39 2.80 -6.97
C ALA A 359 -10.99 3.67 -8.08
N GLU A 360 -12.28 3.50 -8.39
CA GLU A 360 -13.01 4.31 -9.37
C GLU A 360 -13.12 5.78 -8.96
N ILE A 361 -13.47 6.07 -7.69
CA ILE A 361 -13.53 7.46 -7.20
C ILE A 361 -12.16 8.15 -7.33
N LEU A 362 -11.09 7.45 -6.96
CA LEU A 362 -9.74 7.97 -7.11
C LEU A 362 -9.34 8.12 -8.58
N ALA A 363 -9.73 7.18 -9.44
CA ALA A 363 -9.45 7.24 -10.87
C ALA A 363 -10.13 8.46 -11.52
N ASN A 364 -11.41 8.69 -11.23
CA ASN A 364 -12.14 9.86 -11.72
C ASN A 364 -11.53 11.17 -11.20
N HIS A 365 -11.13 11.20 -9.91
CA HIS A 365 -10.44 12.36 -9.36
C HIS A 365 -9.10 12.63 -10.04
N PHE A 366 -8.31 11.59 -10.30
CA PHE A 366 -7.02 11.76 -10.96
C PHE A 366 -7.18 12.12 -12.44
N GLU A 367 -8.17 11.58 -13.14
CA GLU A 367 -8.46 11.94 -14.53
C GLU A 367 -8.73 13.44 -14.68
N THR A 368 -9.59 13.99 -13.83
CA THR A 368 -9.85 15.45 -13.78
C THR A 368 -8.65 16.28 -13.35
N GLN A 369 -7.65 15.67 -12.70
CA GLN A 369 -6.39 16.33 -12.33
C GLN A 369 -5.36 16.31 -13.46
N PHE A 370 -5.39 15.31 -14.33
CA PHE A 370 -4.50 15.17 -15.48
C PHE A 370 -5.03 15.88 -16.73
N THR A 371 -5.58 17.08 -16.54
CA THR A 371 -6.01 18.00 -17.59
C THR A 371 -5.19 19.29 -17.52
N SER A 372 -5.00 19.92 -18.68
CA SER A 372 -4.37 21.24 -18.75
C SER A 372 -5.19 22.27 -17.98
N ASN A 373 -4.54 23.32 -17.50
CA ASN A 373 -5.26 24.45 -16.91
C ASN A 373 -6.11 25.19 -17.97
N ASP A 374 -7.18 25.84 -17.53
CA ASP A 374 -8.08 26.61 -18.40
C ASP A 374 -7.51 27.97 -18.83
N ILE A 375 -6.30 28.32 -18.38
CA ILE A 375 -5.61 29.56 -18.76
C ILE A 375 -5.06 29.37 -20.18
N ARG A 376 -5.70 30.02 -21.15
CA ARG A 376 -5.33 29.97 -22.56
C ARG A 376 -4.92 31.36 -23.04
N ASP A 377 -3.72 31.46 -23.60
CA ASP A 377 -3.30 32.61 -24.38
C ASP A 377 -3.21 32.18 -25.86
N PRO A 378 -4.11 32.66 -26.73
CA PRO A 378 -4.15 32.27 -28.14
C PRO A 378 -2.81 32.50 -28.87
N ASN A 379 -2.08 33.56 -28.52
CA ASN A 379 -0.80 33.88 -29.16
C ASN A 379 0.27 32.83 -28.82
N THR A 380 0.38 32.48 -27.54
CA THR A 380 1.29 31.42 -27.08
C THR A 380 0.91 30.06 -27.67
N GLU A 381 -0.38 29.71 -27.70
CA GLU A 381 -0.86 28.45 -28.30
C GLU A 381 -0.51 28.37 -29.79
N ASN A 382 -0.77 29.43 -30.56
CA ASN A 382 -0.41 29.50 -31.97
C ASN A 382 1.10 29.37 -32.19
N THR A 383 1.92 30.01 -31.34
CA THR A 383 3.38 29.91 -31.41
C THR A 383 3.85 28.47 -31.20
N VAL A 384 3.29 27.79 -30.21
CA VAL A 384 3.59 26.38 -29.91
C VAL A 384 3.16 25.47 -31.05
N ILE A 385 1.94 25.63 -31.57
CA ILE A 385 1.41 24.83 -32.69
C ILE A 385 2.30 25.00 -33.93
N ASN A 386 2.63 26.24 -34.30
CA ASN A 386 3.46 26.55 -35.46
C ASN A 386 4.88 25.98 -35.32
N SER A 387 5.46 26.08 -34.13
CA SER A 387 6.78 25.51 -33.83
C SER A 387 6.82 23.99 -34.01
N ILE A 388 5.78 23.30 -33.54
CA ILE A 388 5.69 21.83 -33.63
C ILE A 388 5.40 21.40 -35.08
N ALA A 389 4.53 22.12 -35.79
CA ALA A 389 4.25 21.89 -37.20
C ALA A 389 5.53 22.03 -38.06
N LYS A 390 6.31 23.09 -37.84
CA LYS A 390 7.60 23.33 -38.52
C LYS A 390 8.64 22.24 -38.17
N PHE A 391 8.63 21.73 -36.96
CA PHE A 391 9.50 20.62 -36.58
C PHE A 391 9.12 19.31 -37.29
N ASN A 392 7.82 19.04 -37.42
CA ASN A 392 7.32 17.84 -38.08
C ASN A 392 7.54 17.85 -39.60
N SER A 393 7.50 19.03 -40.24
CA SER A 393 7.78 19.15 -41.68
C SER A 393 9.26 18.98 -42.04
N ASN A 394 10.17 19.25 -41.10
CA ASN A 394 11.62 19.11 -41.33
C ASN A 394 12.08 17.65 -41.14
N SER A 395 12.25 16.92 -42.25
CA SER A 395 12.86 15.58 -42.26
C SER A 395 14.40 15.66 -42.19
N SER A 396 14.94 15.83 -40.99
CA SER A 396 16.38 15.63 -40.77
C SER A 396 16.71 14.15 -40.61
N PRO A 397 17.83 13.65 -41.19
CA PRO A 397 18.24 12.26 -41.02
C PRO A 397 18.49 11.93 -39.55
N ASN A 398 17.92 10.81 -39.11
CA ASN A 398 17.93 10.37 -37.72
C ASN A 398 19.32 9.80 -37.34
N LYS A 399 20.29 10.66 -37.03
CA LYS A 399 21.56 10.25 -36.43
C LYS A 399 21.36 10.01 -34.94
N PHE A 400 21.11 8.75 -34.55
CA PHE A 400 21.01 8.34 -33.14
C PHE A 400 22.16 7.40 -32.76
N LYS A 401 22.53 7.43 -31.48
CA LYS A 401 23.51 6.49 -30.91
C LYS A 401 22.79 5.21 -30.48
N ASN A 402 23.26 4.06 -30.95
CA ASN A 402 22.75 2.75 -30.52
C ASN A 402 23.03 2.49 -29.03
N VAL A 403 22.10 1.79 -28.38
CA VAL A 403 22.25 1.19 -27.05
C VAL A 403 23.19 0.00 -27.16
N LYS A 404 24.18 -0.07 -26.28
CA LYS A 404 25.09 -1.22 -26.16
C LYS A 404 24.59 -2.22 -25.11
N PRO A 405 24.87 -3.53 -25.26
CA PRO A 405 24.54 -4.52 -24.23
C PRO A 405 25.19 -4.21 -22.86
N SER A 406 26.39 -3.61 -22.87
CA SER A 406 27.08 -3.18 -21.66
C SER A 406 26.26 -2.17 -20.85
N GLU A 407 25.60 -1.22 -21.50
CA GLU A 407 24.74 -0.23 -20.84
C GLU A 407 23.57 -0.88 -20.10
N ILE A 408 22.97 -1.93 -20.67
CA ILE A 408 21.95 -2.73 -19.99
C ILE A 408 22.57 -3.42 -18.77
N THR A 409 23.68 -4.12 -18.95
CA THR A 409 24.30 -4.87 -17.83
C THR A 409 24.71 -3.95 -16.68
N ASP A 410 25.24 -2.77 -16.96
CA ASP A 410 25.67 -1.82 -15.94
C ASP A 410 24.49 -1.21 -15.18
N TYR A 411 23.38 -0.96 -15.88
CA TYR A 411 22.14 -0.59 -15.23
C TYR A 411 21.63 -1.72 -14.32
N LEU A 412 21.55 -2.96 -14.84
CA LEU A 412 21.07 -4.13 -14.09
C LEU A 412 21.91 -4.46 -12.85
N LYS A 413 23.21 -4.15 -12.85
CA LYS A 413 24.06 -4.27 -11.65
C LYS A 413 23.61 -3.31 -10.54
N LYS A 414 23.25 -2.08 -10.91
CA LYS A 414 22.91 -0.96 -10.01
C LYS A 414 21.43 -0.93 -9.56
N ILE A 415 20.53 -1.70 -10.19
CA ILE A 415 19.10 -1.65 -9.83
C ILE A 415 18.84 -2.14 -8.40
N LYS A 416 17.97 -1.40 -7.68
CA LYS A 416 17.50 -1.79 -6.35
C LYS A 416 16.50 -2.95 -6.48
N ILE A 417 16.80 -4.11 -5.88
CA ILE A 417 16.05 -5.36 -6.10
C ILE A 417 14.60 -5.30 -5.56
N ASN A 418 14.39 -4.65 -4.41
CA ASN A 418 13.11 -4.70 -3.69
C ASN A 418 12.11 -3.60 -4.10
N LYS A 419 12.10 -3.23 -5.39
CA LYS A 419 11.13 -2.28 -5.93
C LYS A 419 9.86 -3.01 -6.41
N THR A 420 8.72 -2.34 -6.29
CA THR A 420 7.43 -2.84 -6.75
C THR A 420 7.40 -2.86 -8.29
N PRO A 421 6.96 -3.97 -8.93
CA PRO A 421 6.80 -4.04 -10.38
C PRO A 421 5.63 -3.17 -10.87
N GLY A 422 5.57 -2.94 -12.20
CA GLY A 422 4.42 -2.33 -12.86
C GLY A 422 3.29 -3.34 -13.08
N MET A 423 2.39 -3.03 -14.04
CA MET A 423 1.26 -3.91 -14.40
C MET A 423 1.71 -5.24 -15.01
N ASP A 424 2.91 -5.27 -15.62
CA ASP A 424 3.52 -6.45 -16.25
C ASP A 424 3.99 -7.52 -15.24
N GLY A 425 4.07 -7.19 -13.95
CA GLY A 425 4.52 -8.13 -12.92
C GLY A 425 6.03 -8.43 -12.95
N ILE A 426 6.80 -7.83 -13.87
CA ILE A 426 8.25 -8.06 -13.97
C ILE A 426 8.99 -7.31 -12.87
N THR A 427 9.61 -8.07 -11.96
CA THR A 427 10.38 -7.53 -10.84
C THR A 427 11.84 -7.25 -11.22
N ASN A 428 12.47 -6.29 -10.52
CA ASN A 428 13.91 -6.03 -10.65
C ASN A 428 14.77 -7.27 -10.36
N LYS A 429 14.28 -8.19 -9.52
CA LYS A 429 14.97 -9.45 -9.23
C LYS A 429 15.03 -10.39 -10.44
N MET A 430 13.96 -10.44 -11.24
CA MET A 430 13.95 -11.18 -12.51
C MET A 430 14.94 -10.56 -13.50
N LEU A 431 14.92 -9.22 -13.65
CA LEU A 431 15.83 -8.53 -14.57
C LEU A 431 17.31 -8.77 -14.25
N LYS A 432 17.68 -8.77 -12.96
CA LYS A 432 19.07 -9.02 -12.53
C LYS A 432 19.55 -10.45 -12.85
N ASN A 433 18.62 -11.38 -13.10
CA ASN A 433 18.91 -12.77 -13.41
C ASN A 433 18.67 -13.14 -14.88
N LEU A 434 18.50 -12.16 -15.78
CA LEU A 434 18.37 -12.44 -17.20
C LEU A 434 19.67 -13.00 -17.80
N PRO A 435 19.61 -14.03 -18.67
CA PRO A 435 20.78 -14.52 -19.38
C PRO A 435 21.20 -13.55 -20.50
N LEU A 436 22.47 -13.66 -20.94
CA LEU A 436 23.06 -12.81 -21.98
C LEU A 436 22.23 -12.79 -23.28
N LYS A 437 21.70 -13.94 -23.68
CA LYS A 437 20.81 -14.10 -24.84
C LYS A 437 19.64 -13.12 -24.83
N ILE A 438 19.03 -12.92 -23.66
CA ILE A 438 17.87 -12.03 -23.49
C ILE A 438 18.30 -10.57 -23.42
N ILE A 439 19.47 -10.29 -22.84
CA ILE A 439 20.06 -8.94 -22.81
C ILE A 439 20.35 -8.46 -24.24
N LEU A 440 20.88 -9.31 -25.12
CA LEU A 440 21.11 -8.99 -26.52
C LEU A 440 19.79 -8.70 -27.25
N LYS A 441 18.76 -9.53 -27.04
CA LYS A 441 17.42 -9.32 -27.62
C LYS A 441 16.81 -7.99 -27.16
N LEU A 442 16.89 -7.68 -25.87
CA LEU A 442 16.44 -6.39 -25.30
C LEU A 442 17.20 -5.21 -25.92
N THR A 443 18.52 -5.34 -26.11
CA THR A 443 19.35 -4.30 -26.74
C THR A 443 18.80 -3.94 -28.12
N ASN A 444 18.45 -4.94 -28.94
CA ASN A 444 17.89 -4.69 -30.26
C ASN A 444 16.52 -4.03 -30.19
N ILE A 445 15.63 -4.49 -29.28
CA ILE A 445 14.33 -3.85 -29.06
C ILE A 445 14.52 -2.35 -28.76
N TYR A 446 15.41 -2.00 -27.83
CA TYR A 446 15.69 -0.59 -27.52
C TYR A 446 16.27 0.18 -28.71
N ASN A 447 17.15 -0.43 -29.51
CA ASN A 447 17.66 0.20 -30.74
C ASN A 447 16.55 0.49 -31.75
N TYR A 448 15.58 -0.42 -31.90
CA TYR A 448 14.41 -0.18 -32.74
C TYR A 448 13.52 0.96 -32.22
N LEU A 449 13.40 1.15 -30.90
CA LEU A 449 12.69 2.32 -30.36
C LEU A 449 13.31 3.64 -30.84
N PHE A 450 14.65 3.74 -30.82
CA PHE A 450 15.34 4.93 -31.32
C PHE A 450 15.29 5.04 -32.85
N LYS A 451 15.34 3.91 -33.58
CA LYS A 451 15.20 3.88 -35.04
C LYS A 451 13.85 4.45 -35.49
N PHE A 452 12.77 3.97 -34.88
CA PHE A 452 11.40 4.38 -35.22
C PHE A 452 10.91 5.61 -34.46
N ASN A 453 11.69 6.13 -33.49
CA ASN A 453 11.27 7.17 -32.55
C ASN A 453 9.95 6.85 -31.83
N TYR A 454 9.71 5.56 -31.57
CA TYR A 454 8.48 5.05 -31.00
C TYR A 454 8.73 4.53 -29.60
N PHE A 455 7.92 4.95 -28.64
CA PHE A 455 7.93 4.44 -27.27
C PHE A 455 6.68 3.56 -27.03
N PRO A 456 6.83 2.31 -26.58
CA PRO A 456 5.72 1.35 -26.54
C PRO A 456 4.60 1.76 -25.59
N ASN A 457 3.36 1.63 -26.02
CA ASN A 457 2.14 1.87 -25.25
C ASN A 457 2.09 1.01 -23.98
N CYS A 458 2.44 -0.28 -24.05
CA CYS A 458 2.47 -1.14 -22.87
C CYS A 458 3.47 -0.68 -21.79
N TRP A 459 4.49 0.09 -22.19
CA TRP A 459 5.49 0.67 -21.30
C TRP A 459 5.11 2.05 -20.76
N LYS A 460 4.13 2.71 -21.37
CA LYS A 460 3.59 4.01 -20.95
C LYS A 460 2.38 3.88 -20.03
N THR A 461 1.70 2.74 -20.05
CA THR A 461 0.56 2.48 -19.17
C THR A 461 1.02 2.33 -17.72
N ALA A 462 0.49 3.18 -16.84
CA ALA A 462 0.89 3.24 -15.43
C ALA A 462 -0.17 2.61 -14.50
N ARG A 463 0.30 1.88 -13.48
CA ARG A 463 -0.54 1.54 -12.33
C ARG A 463 -0.34 2.59 -11.24
N ILE A 464 -1.35 3.42 -10.98
CA ILE A 464 -1.28 4.46 -9.96
C ILE A 464 -1.51 3.86 -8.58
N LEU A 465 -0.55 4.08 -7.68
CA LEU A 465 -0.68 3.79 -6.26
C LEU A 465 -1.00 5.10 -5.51
N PRO A 466 -2.21 5.27 -4.98
CA PRO A 466 -2.59 6.47 -4.23
C PRO A 466 -1.87 6.51 -2.88
N ILE A 467 -1.09 7.56 -2.64
CA ILE A 467 -0.39 7.78 -1.36
C ILE A 467 -0.99 8.98 -0.63
N LEU A 468 -1.45 8.78 0.60
CA LEU A 468 -2.00 9.85 1.43
C LEU A 468 -0.96 10.94 1.71
N LYS A 469 -1.32 12.21 1.48
CA LYS A 469 -0.54 13.38 1.85
C LYS A 469 -0.46 13.49 3.39
N PRO A 470 0.71 13.78 3.97
CA PRO A 470 0.84 13.94 5.42
C PRO A 470 -0.16 14.98 5.97
N GLY A 471 -0.84 14.64 7.06
CA GLY A 471 -1.76 15.56 7.76
C GLY A 471 -3.09 15.87 7.05
N LYS A 472 -3.37 15.27 5.88
CA LYS A 472 -4.64 15.48 5.15
C LYS A 472 -5.68 14.41 5.50
N ASP A 473 -6.96 14.77 5.38
CA ASP A 473 -8.09 13.88 5.68
C ASP A 473 -8.14 12.70 4.68
N PRO A 474 -8.02 11.45 5.15
CA PRO A 474 -7.97 10.28 4.28
C PRO A 474 -9.31 9.91 3.63
N THR A 475 -10.42 10.55 3.98
CA THR A 475 -11.76 10.30 3.39
C THR A 475 -11.99 11.02 2.06
N HIS A 476 -11.12 11.97 1.70
CA HIS A 476 -11.23 12.76 0.46
C HIS A 476 -10.19 12.35 -0.57
N ALA A 477 -10.60 12.24 -1.84
CA ALA A 477 -9.71 11.84 -2.95
C ALA A 477 -8.54 12.82 -3.17
N VAL A 478 -8.77 14.11 -2.97
CA VAL A 478 -7.76 15.20 -3.12
C VAL A 478 -6.56 15.07 -2.17
N SER A 479 -6.75 14.32 -1.08
CA SER A 479 -5.72 14.04 -0.09
C SER A 479 -4.68 13.03 -0.56
N TYR A 480 -4.88 12.38 -1.71
CA TYR A 480 -3.97 11.36 -2.24
C TYR A 480 -3.10 11.90 -3.39
N ARG A 481 -1.84 11.44 -3.45
CA ARG A 481 -0.92 11.67 -4.56
C ARG A 481 -0.96 10.48 -5.54
N PRO A 482 -1.01 10.71 -6.85
CA PRO A 482 -1.00 9.64 -7.84
C PRO A 482 0.43 9.18 -8.17
N ILE A 483 0.96 8.17 -7.47
CA ILE A 483 2.30 7.63 -7.79
C ILE A 483 2.21 6.61 -8.93
N SER A 484 2.80 6.92 -10.08
CA SER A 484 2.82 6.06 -11.27
C SER A 484 3.83 4.90 -11.13
N LEU A 485 3.34 3.67 -11.09
CA LEU A 485 4.16 2.46 -11.22
C LEU A 485 4.24 2.04 -12.69
N LEU A 486 5.28 2.51 -13.37
CA LEU A 486 5.62 2.08 -14.73
C LEU A 486 6.34 0.71 -14.74
N PRO A 487 6.18 -0.10 -15.81
CA PRO A 487 6.93 -1.34 -16.02
C PRO A 487 8.44 -1.18 -15.85
N THR A 488 9.11 -2.21 -15.35
CA THR A 488 10.55 -2.11 -15.07
C THR A 488 11.37 -2.00 -16.37
N LEU A 489 10.93 -2.67 -17.44
CA LEU A 489 11.53 -2.56 -18.77
C LEU A 489 11.30 -1.17 -19.39
N SER A 490 10.16 -0.53 -19.09
CA SER A 490 9.91 0.87 -19.46
C SER A 490 10.96 1.80 -18.84
N LYS A 491 11.19 1.68 -17.53
CA LYS A 491 12.19 2.47 -16.79
C LYS A 491 13.61 2.30 -17.33
N LEU A 492 13.97 1.09 -17.78
CA LEU A 492 15.24 0.86 -18.45
C LEU A 492 15.33 1.64 -19.77
N GLY A 493 14.26 1.66 -20.56
CA GLY A 493 14.16 2.50 -21.78
C GLY A 493 14.25 4.00 -21.47
N GLU A 494 13.51 4.48 -20.47
CA GLU A 494 13.59 5.86 -19.98
C GLU A 494 15.02 6.24 -19.61
N LYS A 495 15.77 5.35 -18.98
CA LYS A 495 17.17 5.61 -18.60
C LYS A 495 18.07 5.83 -19.82
N PHE A 496 17.85 5.09 -20.91
CA PHE A 496 18.61 5.28 -22.15
C PHE A 496 18.30 6.59 -22.84
N ILE A 497 17.03 7.01 -22.83
CA ILE A 497 16.61 8.32 -23.32
C ILE A 497 17.25 9.40 -22.45
N LEU A 498 17.15 9.27 -21.12
CA LEU A 498 17.71 10.21 -20.16
C LEU A 498 19.22 10.39 -20.34
N ASN A 499 19.99 9.30 -20.51
CA ASN A 499 21.44 9.41 -20.70
C ASN A 499 21.80 10.24 -21.95
N ARG A 500 21.02 10.10 -23.03
CA ARG A 500 21.20 10.88 -24.27
C ARG A 500 20.74 12.32 -24.10
N TYR A 501 19.60 12.52 -23.44
CA TYR A 501 19.06 13.82 -23.06
C TYR A 501 20.08 14.61 -22.22
N MET A 502 20.62 14.02 -21.15
CA MET A 502 21.57 14.68 -20.25
C MET A 502 22.86 15.07 -20.96
N LYS A 503 23.33 14.27 -21.93
CA LYS A 503 24.51 14.63 -22.74
C LYS A 503 24.30 15.96 -23.44
N HIS A 504 23.13 16.18 -24.03
CA HIS A 504 22.81 17.43 -24.71
C HIS A 504 22.49 18.56 -23.70
N ALA A 505 21.66 18.29 -22.69
CA ALA A 505 21.31 19.27 -21.65
C ALA A 505 22.55 19.88 -20.97
N ASN A 506 23.56 19.06 -20.67
CA ASN A 506 24.81 19.54 -20.10
C ASN A 506 25.63 20.41 -21.08
N GLN A 507 25.57 20.16 -22.39
CA GLN A 507 26.26 20.98 -23.40
C GLN A 507 25.67 22.39 -23.47
N ILE A 508 24.35 22.50 -23.33
CA ILE A 508 23.61 23.77 -23.35
C ILE A 508 23.38 24.36 -21.95
N LYS A 509 24.03 23.80 -20.91
CA LYS A 509 23.96 24.26 -19.51
C LYS A 509 22.54 24.35 -18.93
N ILE A 510 21.72 23.33 -19.18
CA ILE A 510 20.41 23.13 -18.53
C ILE A 510 20.56 22.12 -17.38
N PRO A 511 19.97 22.37 -16.19
CA PRO A 511 19.10 23.49 -15.86
C PRO A 511 19.83 24.79 -15.48
N ILE A 512 19.07 25.87 -15.36
CA ILE A 512 19.55 27.15 -14.81
C ILE A 512 20.22 26.93 -13.44
N PRO A 513 21.30 27.65 -13.12
CA PRO A 513 22.07 27.44 -11.90
C PRO A 513 21.26 27.52 -10.60
N GLN A 514 20.17 28.28 -10.60
CA GLN A 514 19.29 28.47 -9.44
C GLN A 514 18.42 27.24 -9.12
N GLN A 515 18.34 26.25 -10.02
CA GLN A 515 17.58 25.02 -9.87
C GLN A 515 18.44 23.92 -9.25
N PHE A 516 18.18 23.64 -7.97
CA PHE A 516 18.92 22.64 -7.20
C PHE A 516 18.18 21.29 -7.17
N GLY A 517 16.89 21.28 -7.47
CA GLY A 517 16.07 20.07 -7.50
C GLY A 517 16.39 19.19 -8.71
N PHE A 518 16.60 17.90 -8.45
CA PHE A 518 16.99 16.90 -9.46
C PHE A 518 18.32 17.18 -10.19
N THR A 519 19.11 18.13 -9.70
CA THR A 519 20.44 18.44 -10.21
C THR A 519 21.49 17.58 -9.49
N ALA A 520 22.45 17.03 -10.23
CA ALA A 520 23.48 16.19 -9.65
C ALA A 520 24.31 16.98 -8.62
N GLN A 521 24.65 16.34 -7.48
CA GLN A 521 25.46 16.90 -6.40
C GLN A 521 24.86 18.11 -5.65
N LEU A 522 23.67 18.59 -6.02
CA LEU A 522 22.93 19.61 -5.28
C LEU A 522 21.85 18.98 -4.41
N SER A 523 21.58 19.59 -3.26
CA SER A 523 20.66 19.07 -2.24
C SER A 523 19.82 20.21 -1.68
N THR A 524 18.79 19.87 -0.91
CA THR A 524 17.98 20.86 -0.18
C THR A 524 18.82 21.69 0.80
N THR A 525 19.88 21.10 1.38
CA THR A 525 20.75 21.81 2.34
C THR A 525 21.61 22.86 1.65
N HIS A 526 22.09 22.58 0.43
CA HIS A 526 22.84 23.58 -0.34
C HIS A 526 21.96 24.78 -0.71
N GLN A 527 20.70 24.56 -1.11
CA GLN A 527 19.79 25.66 -1.44
C GLN A 527 19.41 26.47 -0.20
N LEU A 528 19.17 25.77 0.91
CA LEU A 528 18.89 26.42 2.20
C LEU A 528 20.06 27.30 2.64
N LEU A 529 21.30 26.81 2.52
CA LEU A 529 22.50 27.57 2.85
C LEU A 529 22.56 28.86 2.02
N ARG A 530 22.41 28.77 0.69
CA ARG A 530 22.40 29.92 -0.22
C ARG A 530 21.34 30.97 0.17
N VAL A 531 20.14 30.53 0.57
CA VAL A 531 19.07 31.43 1.02
C VAL A 531 19.43 32.10 2.35
N ILE A 532 19.98 31.35 3.31
CA ILE A 532 20.38 31.87 4.63
C ILE A 532 21.52 32.87 4.50
N GLU A 533 22.55 32.55 3.72
CA GLU A 533 23.68 33.43 3.44
C GLU A 533 23.19 34.75 2.85
N HIS A 534 22.33 34.70 1.85
CA HIS A 534 21.74 35.90 1.26
C HIS A 534 21.01 36.77 2.29
N ILE A 535 20.20 36.15 3.17
CA ILE A 535 19.50 36.87 4.26
C ILE A 535 20.50 37.49 5.25
N HIS A 536 21.56 36.76 5.62
CA HIS A 536 22.59 37.25 6.54
C HIS A 536 23.39 38.41 5.96
N GLU A 537 23.79 38.33 4.68
CA GLU A 537 24.47 39.41 3.97
C GLU A 537 23.60 40.68 3.91
N GLY A 538 22.31 40.53 3.59
CA GLY A 538 21.36 41.64 3.62
C GLY A 538 21.28 42.28 5.00
N LYS A 539 21.15 41.46 6.04
CA LYS A 539 21.12 41.93 7.44
C LYS A 539 22.40 42.65 7.85
N ALA A 540 23.57 42.14 7.48
CA ALA A 540 24.87 42.77 7.76
C ALA A 540 24.97 44.16 7.10
N ASN A 541 24.41 44.29 5.89
CA ASN A 541 24.34 45.55 5.15
C ASN A 541 23.15 46.46 5.54
N ARG A 542 22.46 46.16 6.65
CA ARG A 542 21.26 46.88 7.14
C ARG A 542 20.12 46.97 6.09
N LEU A 543 19.99 45.94 5.25
CA LEU A 543 18.90 45.80 4.29
C LEU A 543 17.78 44.94 4.88
N ALA A 544 16.54 45.27 4.55
CA ALA A 544 15.40 44.39 4.72
C ALA A 544 15.40 43.33 3.62
N THR A 545 15.06 42.08 3.97
CA THR A 545 14.90 40.98 3.00
C THR A 545 13.46 40.50 3.01
N ALA A 546 12.79 40.51 1.86
CA ALA A 546 11.48 39.90 1.66
C ALA A 546 11.64 38.59 0.89
N ALA A 547 10.84 37.58 1.25
CA ALA A 547 10.82 36.29 0.56
C ALA A 547 9.38 35.93 0.18
N ILE A 548 9.17 35.54 -1.07
CA ILE A 548 7.93 35.01 -1.60
C ILE A 548 8.13 33.53 -1.89
N PHE A 549 7.28 32.70 -1.31
CA PHE A 549 7.26 31.26 -1.53
C PHE A 549 6.05 30.90 -2.39
N LEU A 550 6.30 30.29 -3.54
CA LEU A 550 5.28 29.88 -4.49
C LEU A 550 5.11 28.35 -4.43
N ASP A 551 3.86 27.92 -4.29
CA ASP A 551 3.48 26.51 -4.32
C ASP A 551 2.71 26.21 -5.62
N ILE A 552 3.33 25.46 -6.53
CA ILE A 552 2.72 25.10 -7.80
C ILE A 552 1.81 23.90 -7.59
N ALA A 553 0.49 24.15 -7.57
CA ALA A 553 -0.50 23.11 -7.36
C ALA A 553 -0.40 22.00 -8.42
N LYS A 554 -0.04 20.79 -7.98
CA LYS A 554 0.00 19.57 -8.81
C LYS A 554 0.95 19.70 -10.01
N ALA A 555 2.13 20.28 -9.80
CA ALA A 555 3.09 20.64 -10.84
C ALA A 555 3.39 19.53 -11.86
N PHE A 556 3.65 18.31 -11.41
CA PHE A 556 3.93 17.16 -12.30
C PHE A 556 2.71 16.70 -13.10
N ASP A 557 1.50 16.83 -12.54
CA ASP A 557 0.28 16.25 -13.13
C ASP A 557 -0.36 17.17 -14.18
N LYS A 558 -0.01 18.45 -14.16
CA LYS A 558 -0.61 19.49 -15.02
C LYS A 558 0.31 20.06 -16.09
N VAL A 559 1.52 19.50 -16.25
CA VAL A 559 2.47 19.95 -17.29
C VAL A 559 1.81 19.96 -18.67
N TRP A 560 1.89 21.10 -19.35
CA TRP A 560 1.41 21.25 -20.72
C TRP A 560 2.35 20.56 -21.70
N ILE A 561 1.90 19.41 -22.24
CA ILE A 561 2.74 18.54 -23.07
C ILE A 561 3.24 19.28 -24.33
N GLN A 562 2.37 20.00 -25.05
CA GLN A 562 2.77 20.71 -26.27
C GLN A 562 3.79 21.81 -25.96
N GLY A 563 3.59 22.58 -24.87
CA GLY A 563 4.55 23.57 -24.41
C GLY A 563 5.91 22.96 -24.06
N LEU A 564 5.94 21.78 -23.42
CA LEU A 564 7.19 21.06 -23.16
C LEU A 564 7.89 20.62 -24.47
N ILE A 565 7.16 20.12 -25.46
CA ILE A 565 7.74 19.77 -26.76
C ILE A 565 8.29 21.01 -27.47
N HIS A 566 7.56 22.14 -27.44
CA HIS A 566 8.04 23.41 -27.97
C HIS A 566 9.34 23.85 -27.30
N LYS A 567 9.45 23.77 -25.96
CA LYS A 567 10.70 24.10 -25.25
C LYS A 567 11.86 23.19 -25.67
N LEU A 568 11.63 21.89 -25.86
CA LEU A 568 12.68 21.00 -26.39
C LEU A 568 13.17 21.42 -27.78
N ILE A 569 12.27 21.89 -28.64
CA ILE A 569 12.61 22.42 -29.97
C ILE A 569 13.40 23.73 -29.83
N ALA A 570 12.94 24.65 -28.97
CA ALA A 570 13.57 25.95 -28.72
C ALA A 570 14.99 25.81 -28.13
N TYR A 571 15.21 24.83 -27.25
CA TYR A 571 16.54 24.49 -26.71
C TYR A 571 17.40 23.64 -27.67
N HIS A 572 16.97 23.43 -28.91
CA HIS A 572 17.71 22.74 -29.97
C HIS A 572 18.09 21.28 -29.63
N PHE A 573 17.24 20.56 -28.92
CA PHE A 573 17.46 19.12 -28.69
C PHE A 573 17.50 18.34 -30.01
N PRO A 574 18.32 17.27 -30.10
CA PRO A 574 18.37 16.42 -31.29
C PRO A 574 16.96 15.90 -31.66
N PRO A 575 16.57 15.93 -32.96
CA PRO A 575 15.21 15.59 -33.38
C PRO A 575 14.72 14.21 -32.91
N TYR A 576 15.61 13.23 -32.83
CA TYR A 576 15.28 11.88 -32.38
C TYR A 576 14.91 11.82 -30.88
N ILE A 577 15.53 12.66 -30.05
CA ILE A 577 15.20 12.78 -28.63
C ILE A 577 13.83 13.44 -28.49
N ILE A 578 13.57 14.49 -29.26
CA ILE A 578 12.26 15.17 -29.24
C ILE A 578 11.15 14.20 -29.67
N LYS A 579 11.33 13.49 -30.78
CA LYS A 579 10.34 12.53 -31.31
C LYS A 579 10.06 11.38 -30.34
N ILE A 580 11.10 10.77 -29.74
CA ILE A 580 10.89 9.68 -28.79
C ILE A 580 10.26 10.16 -27.47
N ILE A 581 10.57 11.38 -27.00
CA ILE A 581 9.92 11.99 -25.84
C ILE A 581 8.45 12.32 -26.16
N CYS A 582 8.17 12.82 -27.36
CA CYS A 582 6.80 13.04 -27.83
C CYS A 582 6.00 11.72 -27.79
N SER A 583 6.56 10.65 -28.36
CA SER A 583 5.95 9.32 -28.31
C SER A 583 5.79 8.78 -26.88
N TYR A 584 6.72 9.10 -25.96
CA TYR A 584 6.64 8.76 -24.54
C TYR A 584 5.50 9.48 -23.80
N LEU A 585 5.21 10.74 -24.15
CA LEU A 585 4.20 11.56 -23.46
C LEU A 585 2.79 11.42 -24.05
N GLN A 586 2.66 10.95 -25.29
CA GLN A 586 1.39 10.73 -25.98
C GLN A 586 0.75 9.37 -25.67
N ASP A 587 -0.59 9.33 -25.77
CA ASP A 587 -1.44 8.13 -25.58
C ASP A 587 -1.10 7.32 -24.33
N ARG A 588 -1.01 8.03 -23.21
CA ARG A 588 -0.76 7.43 -21.90
C ARG A 588 -2.08 7.09 -21.22
N TYR A 589 -2.09 5.93 -20.57
CA TYR A 589 -3.24 5.42 -19.82
C TYR A 589 -2.83 5.05 -18.39
N PHE A 590 -3.80 5.04 -17.49
CA PHE A 590 -3.58 4.60 -16.12
C PHE A 590 -4.75 3.82 -15.54
N THR A 591 -4.45 2.99 -14.55
CA THR A 591 -5.42 2.38 -13.63
C THR A 591 -5.04 2.73 -12.19
N VAL A 592 -6.00 2.80 -11.28
CA VAL A 592 -5.74 3.06 -9.85
C VAL A 592 -5.86 1.78 -9.05
N ALA A 593 -4.83 1.45 -8.28
CA ALA A 593 -4.78 0.27 -7.45
C ALA A 593 -5.19 0.57 -6.01
N VAL A 594 -6.28 -0.05 -5.55
CA VAL A 594 -6.69 -0.03 -4.13
C VAL A 594 -6.69 -1.45 -3.59
N LYS A 595 -5.67 -1.77 -2.79
CA LYS A 595 -5.37 -3.12 -2.31
C LYS A 595 -5.19 -4.12 -3.46
N ASP A 596 -6.28 -4.78 -3.85
CA ASP A 596 -6.30 -5.95 -4.71
C ASP A 596 -7.23 -5.79 -5.91
N THR A 597 -7.82 -4.62 -6.03
CA THR A 597 -8.67 -4.23 -7.14
C THR A 597 -8.04 -3.05 -7.84
N ASP A 598 -8.00 -3.13 -9.16
CA ASP A 598 -7.65 -2.00 -10.02
C ASP A 598 -8.94 -1.38 -10.57
N SER A 599 -8.94 -0.06 -10.77
CA SER A 599 -10.00 0.63 -11.50
C SER A 599 -9.97 0.25 -12.98
N SER A 600 -11.04 0.63 -13.68
CA SER A 600 -11.05 0.76 -15.12
C SER A 600 -10.00 1.77 -15.61
N SER A 601 -9.56 1.59 -16.85
CA SER A 601 -8.51 2.40 -17.47
C SER A 601 -9.00 3.83 -17.76
N ARG A 602 -8.11 4.81 -17.62
CA ARG A 602 -8.34 6.23 -17.91
C ARG A 602 -7.22 6.81 -18.75
N LYS A 603 -7.53 7.82 -19.57
CA LYS A 603 -6.54 8.51 -20.42
C LYS A 603 -5.88 9.66 -19.65
N LEU A 604 -4.59 9.88 -19.87
CA LEU A 604 -3.82 11.02 -19.35
C LEU A 604 -3.72 12.09 -20.44
N ASN A 605 -4.30 13.26 -20.20
CA ASN A 605 -4.27 14.36 -21.17
C ASN A 605 -3.12 15.36 -20.90
N ALA A 606 -2.69 15.47 -19.65
CA ALA A 606 -1.60 16.36 -19.23
C ALA A 606 -0.62 15.66 -18.25
N GLY A 607 0.46 16.38 -17.93
CA GLY A 607 1.42 15.98 -16.91
C GLY A 607 2.50 15.02 -17.37
N VAL A 608 3.46 14.75 -16.49
CA VAL A 608 4.54 13.77 -16.66
C VAL A 608 4.43 12.73 -15.53
N PRO A 609 4.80 11.45 -15.76
CA PRO A 609 4.50 10.39 -14.82
C PRO A 609 5.31 10.50 -13.51
N GLN A 610 4.61 10.67 -12.38
CA GLN A 610 5.20 10.78 -11.04
C GLN A 610 5.73 9.41 -10.56
N GLY A 611 6.95 9.07 -10.97
CA GLY A 611 7.57 7.76 -10.75
C GLY A 611 8.38 7.24 -11.95
N GLY A 612 8.35 7.96 -13.07
CA GLY A 612 9.27 7.78 -14.19
C GLY A 612 10.69 8.25 -13.88
N ILE A 613 11.65 7.72 -14.62
CA ILE A 613 13.07 8.10 -14.52
C ILE A 613 13.34 9.37 -15.32
N LEU A 614 12.65 9.53 -16.45
CA LEU A 614 12.82 10.70 -17.32
C LEU A 614 12.04 11.92 -16.83
N ALA A 615 10.87 11.68 -16.22
CA ALA A 615 9.90 12.72 -15.85
C ALA A 615 10.47 13.91 -15.05
N PRO A 616 11.31 13.73 -14.01
CA PRO A 616 11.85 14.86 -13.25
C PRO A 616 12.74 15.80 -14.08
N TYR A 617 13.48 15.26 -15.04
CA TYR A 617 14.43 16.04 -15.84
C TYR A 617 13.75 16.88 -16.92
N ILE A 618 12.73 16.31 -17.56
CA ILE A 618 11.91 17.05 -18.53
C ILE A 618 11.01 18.08 -17.82
N PHE A 619 10.59 17.80 -16.58
CA PHE A 619 9.90 18.80 -15.74
C PHE A 619 10.82 19.97 -15.37
N VAL A 620 12.06 19.69 -14.97
CA VAL A 620 13.04 20.74 -14.70
C VAL A 620 13.33 21.60 -15.95
N LEU A 621 13.40 21.00 -17.14
CA LEU A 621 13.49 21.76 -18.39
C LEU A 621 12.24 22.60 -18.65
N PHE A 622 11.05 22.09 -18.31
CA PHE A 622 9.82 22.87 -18.40
C PHE A 622 9.85 24.11 -17.50
N MET A 623 10.50 24.04 -16.34
CA MET A 623 10.66 25.14 -15.38
C MET A 623 11.91 26.01 -15.65
N ASN A 624 12.64 25.78 -16.74
CA ASN A 624 13.96 26.37 -16.93
C ASN A 624 13.91 27.86 -17.32
N ASP A 625 12.79 28.33 -17.84
CA ASP A 625 12.53 29.69 -18.30
C ASP A 625 11.71 30.52 -17.30
N VAL A 626 11.75 30.17 -16.01
CA VAL A 626 11.18 31.00 -14.94
C VAL A 626 11.81 32.41 -15.03
N PRO A 627 10.99 33.49 -15.05
CA PRO A 627 11.49 34.84 -15.22
C PRO A 627 12.58 35.22 -14.21
N GLN A 628 13.67 35.80 -14.71
CA GLN A 628 14.75 36.35 -13.89
C GLN A 628 14.75 37.87 -14.03
N GLN A 629 14.70 38.59 -12.90
CA GLN A 629 14.80 40.04 -12.87
C GLN A 629 16.06 40.47 -12.12
N ARG A 630 16.49 41.72 -12.36
CA ARG A 630 17.57 42.32 -11.58
C ARG A 630 17.07 42.56 -10.15
N ASN A 631 17.95 42.41 -9.16
CA ASN A 631 17.70 42.61 -7.73
C ASN A 631 16.77 41.57 -7.07
N ILE A 632 16.51 40.45 -7.73
CA ILE A 632 15.85 39.29 -7.11
C ILE A 632 16.78 38.07 -7.08
N THR A 633 16.76 37.34 -5.97
CA THR A 633 17.43 36.06 -5.82
C THR A 633 16.41 34.95 -5.98
N LEU A 634 16.47 34.26 -7.12
CA LEU A 634 15.65 33.09 -7.39
C LEU A 634 16.28 31.83 -6.78
N SER A 635 15.48 31.04 -6.07
CA SER A 635 15.86 29.77 -5.47
C SER A 635 14.82 28.71 -5.79
N LEU A 636 15.17 27.75 -6.65
CA LEU A 636 14.28 26.68 -7.09
C LEU A 636 14.73 25.32 -6.54
N TYR A 637 13.76 24.50 -6.14
CA TYR A 637 13.96 23.09 -5.89
C TYR A 637 12.79 22.29 -6.48
N ALA A 638 12.98 21.80 -7.71
CA ALA A 638 11.92 21.25 -8.53
C ALA A 638 10.81 22.28 -8.77
N ASP A 639 9.63 22.05 -8.21
CA ASP A 639 8.46 22.94 -8.24
C ASP A 639 8.48 24.00 -7.13
N ASP A 640 9.13 23.73 -5.99
CA ASP A 640 9.24 24.69 -4.89
C ASP A 640 10.06 25.90 -5.33
N THR A 641 9.45 27.09 -5.31
CA THR A 641 10.07 28.33 -5.79
C THR A 641 10.08 29.37 -4.68
N ALA A 642 11.26 29.87 -4.36
CA ALA A 642 11.45 31.01 -3.46
C ALA A 642 12.10 32.17 -4.22
N ILE A 643 11.47 33.35 -4.12
CA ILE A 643 11.95 34.60 -4.70
C ILE A 643 12.28 35.53 -3.54
N LEU A 644 13.55 35.94 -3.45
CA LEU A 644 14.00 36.87 -2.42
C LEU A 644 14.34 38.22 -3.06
N ALA A 645 14.04 39.29 -2.35
CA ALA A 645 14.41 40.66 -2.71
C ALA A 645 14.98 41.37 -1.49
N GLN A 646 15.90 42.32 -1.72
CA GLN A 646 16.53 43.11 -0.67
C GLN A 646 16.41 44.60 -0.97
N GLY A 647 16.16 45.40 0.07
CA GLY A 647 16.01 46.85 -0.07
C GLY A 647 16.29 47.58 1.24
N LYS A 648 16.46 48.90 1.17
CA LYS A 648 16.70 49.73 2.36
C LYS A 648 15.43 49.90 3.21
N THR A 649 14.27 49.93 2.57
CA THR A 649 12.97 49.96 3.23
C THR A 649 12.11 48.75 2.86
N PRO A 650 11.16 48.33 3.72
CA PRO A 650 10.22 47.27 3.40
C PRO A 650 9.41 47.54 2.12
N GLU A 651 9.00 48.79 1.86
CA GLU A 651 8.21 49.12 0.65
C GLU A 651 9.02 48.98 -0.64
N GLN A 652 10.30 49.40 -0.63
CA GLN A 652 11.22 49.17 -1.74
C GLN A 652 11.43 47.67 -1.96
N THR A 653 11.51 46.89 -0.89
CA THR A 653 11.76 45.45 -0.96
C THR A 653 10.58 44.70 -1.59
N LEU A 654 9.34 45.16 -1.39
CA LEU A 654 8.12 44.55 -1.93
C LEU A 654 7.76 44.99 -3.35
N THR A 655 8.32 46.10 -3.84
CA THR A 655 8.06 46.62 -5.20
C THR A 655 8.84 45.90 -6.30
N PHE A 656 9.95 45.23 -5.98
CA PHE A 656 10.71 44.41 -6.94
C PHE A 656 9.97 43.12 -7.33
N PRO A 657 9.48 42.29 -6.39
CA PRO A 657 8.79 41.06 -6.76
C PRO A 657 7.37 41.26 -7.29
N SER A 658 6.70 42.40 -7.02
CA SER A 658 5.35 42.68 -7.53
C SER A 658 5.29 42.94 -9.04
N LYS A 659 6.44 43.14 -9.69
CA LYS A 659 6.59 43.26 -11.15
C LYS A 659 6.89 41.93 -11.85
N ILE A 660 6.89 40.81 -11.12
CA ILE A 660 7.05 39.48 -11.70
C ILE A 660 5.66 39.00 -12.13
N THR A 661 5.32 39.22 -13.41
CA THR A 661 4.18 38.53 -14.03
C THR A 661 4.62 37.09 -14.30
N LEU A 662 4.06 36.14 -13.56
CA LEU A 662 4.33 34.69 -13.69
C LEU A 662 3.36 34.02 -14.66
#